data_AF-A0A9N9XEV6-F1
#
_entry.id   AF-A0A9N9XEV6-F1
#
_cell.length_a   1.000
_cell.length_b   1.000
_cell.length_c   1.000
_cell.angle_alpha   90.00
_cell.angle_beta   90.00
_cell.angle_gamma   90.00
#
_symmetry.space_group_name_H-M   'P 1'
#
loop_
_entity.id
_entity.type
_entity.pdbx_description
1 polymer ?
#
loop_
_entity_poly.entity_id
_entity_poly.type
_entity_poly.pdbx_seq_one_letter_code
_entity_poly.pdbx_strand_id
1 'polypeptide(L)'
;MGAFFSCFTVNFVIIDSIFKLFSFVKTIFWILNSFRIPLEQLVEFKSKIMSSQAMLQRELQKAKQDAKEAIEAKETHAEEVADLAEAVEMATLDKEMAEEKAETLQLELDVCREKLEEVTLDLEILKAEMQEKGTSISSAQEQLSAYELKQLHQQNARLRETVVRLRDLSAHEKHEYQKLLKDIDQKKSEITELGKTKEKLSTRVEEMEQMISDLQEQVDAALGAEEMVVILSDQKLTLEEKVAKLQEEVSDLEVLQDMNDQLVDSNAELEADLREELDMAQAATREALRDRDAALETIADREQTISKFRQLVHQLQEQSLDLQHRLENETSKPVSALPEIIDFKKMFTETKAHIKAIDLELRRIDVTQLQQHIKFLSSYMPDSFMTRGGDHDAVLVILLIPRMIQKLEIVLGQVKDKFGAIEKKVDMNAVMKGHSINQYTFKCRISFYVYAIQIILHQYYYVLNTCKPEILLKVGATYPEMAGQEKIIDDFIELLKRDQLDENISMETLEKCVNYFNTLFPVLFGPDAKLNHMQLLTDNAKCLTTLTDSFIVDSAVIKCLMESSKGDMELLCQHVVTSSETLLQQLKLIKRRLPMDTNISNLGLNKEVHENLFQCYQHALKVSKTLNDVVRTTIQTLVASGDTEQGVTPDKVKDIAINASEKFYEQDDLGPVQSIKNSLNFILTQITQLAQYLQDNEYEITTASKNEEKTVPPIKVRADAVKKELEQTKTLTSKLENKESDIKELKKLVKEKQEHLSEMTIRKELAEKKLGNVNKDYELTIEKLQRKLEEAHNNYKKKEKEFEETLDHLQTDIDSLESEKGEMKEKLKVMSKKAAMEFSKGIPGTQLPSLQSVGPTLPAVVKDSPLLMQEIDSLRKVFHQERNQRIKLENQKLKDMLDSMKPLPTFKSTPDSVLEGLFKQGAALQQEILMNLAKPTFPSIYKLKPGNGPAAWKRHFAEEQNKLLAFNKAKEEFQAKVAAEIVKRKVGGKVEADLATFPTKEMTKALNESKPVNVGFVKISKELLPPSENPKIVNLDLDFDSMQKILRTLVAK
;
A
#
# COMPACT_ATOMS: atom_id res chain seq x y z
N MET A 1 -72.75 13.00 64.82
CA MET A 1 -73.07 12.60 63.44
C MET A 1 -71.89 12.70 62.45
N GLY A 2 -70.75 13.34 62.78
CA GLY A 2 -69.66 13.61 61.81
C GLY A 2 -68.87 12.39 61.27
N ALA A 3 -68.74 11.30 62.03
CA ALA A 3 -67.89 10.17 61.63
C ALA A 3 -68.38 9.39 60.38
N PHE A 4 -69.69 9.33 60.13
CA PHE A 4 -70.24 8.55 59.02
C PHE A 4 -70.00 9.18 57.64
N PHE A 5 -69.99 10.52 57.54
CA PHE A 5 -69.78 11.22 56.26
C PHE A 5 -68.34 11.10 55.75
N SER A 6 -67.35 11.16 56.65
CA SER A 6 -65.93 11.02 56.31
C SER A 6 -65.63 9.67 55.62
N CYS A 7 -66.17 8.57 56.16
CA CYS A 7 -65.94 7.23 55.62
C CYS A 7 -66.58 7.04 54.23
N PHE A 8 -67.74 7.65 53.96
CA PHE A 8 -68.36 7.60 52.63
C PHE A 8 -67.55 8.37 51.58
N THR A 9 -67.08 9.57 51.92
CA THR A 9 -66.32 10.42 50.96
C THR A 9 -65.00 9.77 50.55
N VAL A 10 -64.28 9.17 51.51
CA VAL A 10 -63.00 8.47 51.23
C VAL A 10 -63.22 7.24 50.35
N ASN A 11 -64.25 6.42 50.63
CA ASN A 11 -64.58 5.28 49.77
C ASN A 11 -64.95 5.71 48.35
N PHE A 12 -65.71 6.81 48.18
CA PHE A 12 -66.10 7.29 46.85
C PHE A 12 -64.89 7.76 46.02
N VAL A 13 -63.93 8.47 46.63
CA VAL A 13 -62.69 8.90 45.97
C VAL A 13 -61.79 7.71 45.59
N ILE A 14 -61.70 6.69 46.46
CA ILE A 14 -60.96 5.46 46.17
C ILE A 14 -61.62 4.69 45.01
N ILE A 15 -62.95 4.53 45.03
CA ILE A 15 -63.69 3.83 43.97
C ILE A 15 -63.58 4.57 42.63
N ASP A 16 -63.71 5.90 42.60
CA ASP A 16 -63.54 6.72 41.39
C ASP A 16 -62.09 6.70 40.87
N SER A 17 -61.10 6.68 41.76
CA SER A 17 -59.69 6.51 41.39
C SER A 17 -59.41 5.12 40.82
N ILE A 18 -60.00 4.05 41.39
CA ILE A 18 -59.92 2.70 40.84
C ILE A 18 -60.64 2.63 39.48
N PHE A 19 -61.80 3.26 39.32
CA PHE A 19 -62.52 3.31 38.04
C PHE A 19 -61.72 4.05 36.96
N LYS A 20 -61.07 5.17 37.31
CA LYS A 20 -60.17 5.90 36.42
C LYS A 20 -58.93 5.09 36.08
N LEU A 21 -58.34 4.37 37.04
CA LEU A 21 -57.21 3.47 36.78
C LEU A 21 -57.62 2.31 35.86
N PHE A 22 -58.77 1.69 36.10
CA PHE A 22 -59.31 0.62 35.25
C PHE A 22 -59.66 1.11 33.85
N SER A 23 -60.23 2.32 33.73
CA SER A 23 -60.48 2.96 32.44
C SER A 23 -59.18 3.29 31.72
N PHE A 24 -58.16 3.79 32.41
CA PHE A 24 -56.86 4.11 31.83
C PHE A 24 -56.10 2.86 31.36
N VAL A 25 -56.07 1.80 32.18
CA VAL A 25 -55.53 0.49 31.81
C VAL A 25 -56.31 -0.13 30.65
N LYS A 26 -57.64 -0.02 30.63
CA LYS A 26 -58.48 -0.52 29.53
C LYS A 26 -58.28 0.28 28.24
N THR A 27 -58.07 1.59 28.32
CA THR A 27 -57.69 2.43 27.18
C THR A 27 -56.29 2.09 26.67
N ILE A 28 -55.30 1.91 27.56
CA ILE A 28 -53.94 1.46 27.19
C ILE A 28 -53.98 0.08 26.54
N PHE A 29 -54.74 -0.88 27.09
CA PHE A 29 -54.88 -2.23 26.55
C PHE A 29 -55.64 -2.24 25.21
N TRP A 30 -56.60 -1.34 25.02
CA TRP A 30 -57.28 -1.14 23.73
C TRP A 30 -56.33 -0.51 22.69
N ILE A 31 -55.55 0.51 23.07
CA ILE A 31 -54.50 1.09 22.23
C ILE A 31 -53.45 0.04 21.86
N LEU A 32 -52.98 -0.77 22.81
CA LEU A 32 -51.99 -1.83 22.56
C LEU A 32 -52.52 -2.86 21.56
N ASN A 33 -53.77 -3.31 21.70
CA ASN A 33 -54.37 -4.24 20.73
C ASN A 33 -54.67 -3.57 19.38
N SER A 34 -55.06 -2.28 19.36
CA SER A 34 -55.31 -1.52 18.15
C SER A 34 -54.03 -1.26 17.34
N PHE A 35 -52.86 -1.21 17.97
CA PHE A 35 -51.56 -1.19 17.28
C PHE A 35 -50.98 -2.59 17.03
N ARG A 36 -51.36 -3.59 17.84
CA ARG A 36 -50.94 -4.99 17.66
C ARG A 36 -51.37 -5.56 16.31
N ILE A 37 -52.64 -5.39 15.91
CA ILE A 37 -53.14 -5.98 14.65
C ILE A 37 -52.40 -5.42 13.42
N PRO A 38 -52.20 -4.08 13.27
CA PRO A 38 -51.31 -3.54 12.26
C PRO A 38 -49.86 -4.04 12.33
N LEU A 39 -49.31 -4.26 13.54
CA LEU A 39 -47.96 -4.79 13.71
C LEU A 39 -47.85 -6.26 13.29
N GLU A 40 -48.80 -7.12 13.66
CA GLU A 40 -48.85 -8.52 13.23
C GLU A 40 -49.04 -8.62 11.71
N GLN A 41 -49.90 -7.78 11.12
CA GLN A 41 -50.04 -7.66 9.66
C GLN A 41 -48.76 -7.16 8.98
N LEU A 42 -48.07 -6.16 9.54
CA LEU A 42 -46.79 -5.66 8.99
C LEU A 42 -45.67 -6.69 9.11
N VAL A 43 -45.65 -7.49 10.18
CA VAL A 43 -44.70 -8.60 10.37
C VAL A 43 -45.00 -9.75 9.41
N GLU A 44 -46.27 -10.11 9.18
CA GLU A 44 -46.64 -11.05 8.13
C GLU A 44 -46.27 -10.52 6.73
N PHE A 45 -46.52 -9.24 6.44
CA PHE A 45 -46.22 -8.64 5.15
C PHE A 45 -44.70 -8.59 4.90
N LYS A 46 -43.91 -8.24 5.93
CA LYS A 46 -42.45 -8.35 5.91
C LYS A 46 -41.97 -9.79 5.75
N SER A 47 -42.60 -10.75 6.43
CA SER A 47 -42.29 -12.18 6.29
C SER A 47 -42.58 -12.68 4.87
N LYS A 48 -43.73 -12.31 4.30
CA LYS A 48 -44.10 -12.61 2.90
C LYS A 48 -43.11 -11.98 1.92
N ILE A 49 -42.78 -10.70 2.05
CA ILE A 49 -41.76 -10.02 1.23
C ILE A 49 -40.39 -10.71 1.36
N MET A 50 -39.91 -11.01 2.57
CA MET A 50 -38.63 -11.70 2.76
C MET A 50 -38.65 -13.12 2.18
N SER A 51 -39.77 -13.84 2.27
CA SER A 51 -39.93 -15.17 1.65
C SER A 51 -39.98 -15.10 0.12
N SER A 52 -40.65 -14.09 -0.43
CA SER A 52 -40.70 -13.81 -1.87
C SER A 52 -39.33 -13.36 -2.40
N GLN A 53 -38.59 -12.53 -1.66
CA GLN A 53 -37.23 -12.11 -1.98
C GLN A 53 -36.26 -13.30 -1.94
N ALA A 54 -36.42 -14.22 -0.97
CA ALA A 54 -35.63 -15.45 -0.88
C ALA A 54 -36.02 -16.51 -1.93
N MET A 55 -37.25 -16.50 -2.45
CA MET A 55 -37.63 -17.29 -3.63
C MET A 55 -37.06 -16.67 -4.90
N LEU A 56 -37.29 -15.37 -5.14
CA LEU A 56 -36.72 -14.63 -6.27
C LEU A 56 -35.18 -14.69 -6.32
N GLN A 57 -34.48 -14.68 -5.18
CA GLN A 57 -33.02 -14.89 -5.16
C GLN A 57 -32.62 -16.31 -5.56
N ARG A 58 -33.38 -17.35 -5.18
CA ARG A 58 -33.14 -18.72 -5.64
C ARG A 58 -33.52 -18.92 -7.10
N GLU A 59 -34.60 -18.31 -7.56
CA GLU A 59 -35.03 -18.33 -8.96
C GLU A 59 -34.05 -17.57 -9.85
N LEU A 60 -33.50 -16.45 -9.38
CA LEU A 60 -32.43 -15.71 -10.08
C LEU A 60 -31.10 -16.48 -10.06
N GLN A 61 -30.74 -17.15 -8.96
CA GLN A 61 -29.58 -18.06 -8.95
C GLN A 61 -29.79 -19.26 -9.88
N LYS A 62 -30.98 -19.87 -9.88
CA LYS A 62 -31.31 -20.99 -10.75
C LYS A 62 -31.34 -20.56 -12.20
N ALA A 63 -32.02 -19.47 -12.56
CA ALA A 63 -32.02 -18.93 -13.92
C ALA A 63 -30.61 -18.56 -14.41
N LYS A 64 -29.71 -18.10 -13.53
CA LYS A 64 -28.29 -17.91 -13.88
C LYS A 64 -27.53 -19.22 -14.07
N GLN A 65 -27.85 -20.27 -13.30
CA GLN A 65 -27.27 -21.60 -13.49
C GLN A 65 -27.81 -22.26 -14.77
N ASP A 66 -29.13 -22.32 -14.94
CA ASP A 66 -29.82 -22.80 -16.13
C ASP A 66 -29.34 -22.05 -17.40
N ALA A 67 -29.14 -20.73 -17.35
CA ALA A 67 -28.59 -19.95 -18.46
C ALA A 67 -27.09 -20.20 -18.70
N LYS A 68 -26.30 -20.51 -17.68
CA LYS A 68 -24.90 -20.91 -17.83
C LYS A 68 -24.80 -22.30 -18.44
N GLU A 69 -25.63 -23.25 -18.00
CA GLU A 69 -25.73 -24.59 -18.59
C GLU A 69 -26.23 -24.52 -20.04
N ALA A 70 -27.13 -23.60 -20.37
CA ALA A 70 -27.56 -23.34 -21.75
C ALA A 70 -26.47 -22.67 -22.62
N ILE A 71 -25.58 -21.86 -22.04
CA ILE A 71 -24.40 -21.32 -22.73
C ILE A 71 -23.38 -22.42 -22.95
N GLU A 72 -23.05 -23.21 -21.93
CA GLU A 72 -22.10 -24.33 -22.04
C GLU A 72 -22.60 -25.39 -23.05
N ALA A 73 -23.90 -25.72 -23.04
CA ALA A 73 -24.51 -26.59 -24.05
C ALA A 73 -24.53 -25.99 -25.47
N LYS A 74 -24.64 -24.65 -25.58
CA LYS A 74 -24.52 -23.96 -26.87
C LYS A 74 -23.07 -23.94 -27.36
N GLU A 75 -22.10 -23.78 -26.47
CA GLU A 75 -20.67 -23.82 -26.79
C GLU A 75 -20.27 -25.23 -27.24
N THR A 76 -20.68 -26.30 -26.54
CA THR A 76 -20.45 -27.67 -27.00
C THR A 76 -21.17 -27.98 -28.31
N HIS A 77 -22.42 -27.51 -28.52
CA HIS A 77 -23.07 -27.66 -29.83
C HIS A 77 -22.43 -26.81 -30.93
N ALA A 78 -21.77 -25.69 -30.61
CA ALA A 78 -21.02 -24.89 -31.58
C ALA A 78 -19.69 -25.58 -31.95
N GLU A 79 -19.02 -26.24 -30.99
CA GLU A 79 -17.87 -27.11 -31.25
C GLU A 79 -18.29 -28.34 -32.07
N GLU A 80 -19.37 -29.05 -31.70
CA GLU A 80 -19.91 -30.17 -32.49
C GLU A 80 -20.34 -29.76 -33.92
N VAL A 81 -20.91 -28.56 -34.09
CA VAL A 81 -21.27 -28.03 -35.41
C VAL A 81 -20.05 -27.56 -36.19
N ALA A 82 -18.97 -27.11 -35.53
CA ALA A 82 -17.68 -26.83 -36.19
C ALA A 82 -16.99 -28.12 -36.64
N ASP A 83 -16.93 -29.16 -35.79
CA ASP A 83 -16.43 -30.49 -36.15
C ASP A 83 -17.24 -31.10 -37.30
N LEU A 84 -18.57 -30.94 -37.29
CA LEU A 84 -19.45 -31.35 -38.39
C LEU A 84 -19.24 -30.50 -39.65
N ALA A 85 -18.95 -29.20 -39.52
CA ALA A 85 -18.64 -28.34 -40.66
C ALA A 85 -17.30 -28.72 -41.29
N GLU A 86 -16.23 -28.96 -40.51
CA GLU A 86 -14.95 -29.45 -41.02
C GLU A 86 -15.10 -30.85 -41.66
N ALA A 87 -15.91 -31.74 -41.05
CA ALA A 87 -16.22 -33.05 -41.63
C ALA A 87 -17.03 -32.95 -42.93
N VAL A 88 -17.95 -31.99 -43.04
CA VAL A 88 -18.68 -31.70 -44.28
C VAL A 88 -17.77 -31.05 -45.32
N GLU A 89 -16.89 -30.12 -44.95
CA GLU A 89 -15.92 -29.49 -45.86
C GLU A 89 -14.96 -30.53 -46.44
N MET A 90 -14.43 -31.44 -45.62
CA MET A 90 -13.63 -32.57 -46.10
C MET A 90 -14.44 -33.52 -46.99
N ALA A 91 -15.70 -33.82 -46.64
CA ALA A 91 -16.57 -34.65 -47.48
C ALA A 91 -16.93 -33.97 -48.81
N THR A 92 -17.07 -32.64 -48.85
CA THR A 92 -17.22 -31.88 -50.09
C THR A 92 -15.93 -31.81 -50.90
N LEU A 93 -14.76 -31.72 -50.27
CA LEU A 93 -13.46 -31.81 -50.95
C LEU A 93 -13.23 -33.18 -51.59
N ASP A 94 -13.56 -34.27 -50.88
CA ASP A 94 -13.51 -35.62 -51.44
C ASP A 94 -14.57 -35.82 -52.54
N LYS A 95 -15.74 -35.19 -52.42
CA LYS A 95 -16.77 -35.16 -53.47
C LYS A 95 -16.31 -34.39 -54.71
N GLU A 96 -15.77 -33.18 -54.56
CA GLU A 96 -15.24 -32.36 -55.65
C GLU A 96 -14.05 -33.04 -56.33
N MET A 97 -13.14 -33.65 -55.57
CA MET A 97 -12.06 -34.49 -56.12
C MET A 97 -12.54 -35.80 -56.75
N ALA A 98 -13.76 -36.26 -56.46
CA ALA A 98 -14.39 -37.39 -57.14
C ALA A 98 -15.15 -36.94 -58.40
N GLU A 99 -15.76 -35.76 -58.37
CA GLU A 99 -16.44 -35.13 -59.50
C GLU A 99 -15.45 -34.63 -60.55
N GLU A 100 -14.32 -33.98 -60.19
CA GLU A 100 -13.24 -33.65 -61.13
C GLU A 100 -12.68 -34.90 -61.83
N LYS A 101 -12.54 -36.01 -61.08
CA LYS A 101 -12.12 -37.31 -61.64
C LYS A 101 -13.19 -37.94 -62.53
N ALA A 102 -14.48 -37.78 -62.21
CA ALA A 102 -15.58 -38.24 -63.04
C ALA A 102 -15.70 -37.40 -64.32
N GLU A 103 -15.57 -36.07 -64.23
CA GLU A 103 -15.60 -35.15 -65.36
C GLU A 103 -14.39 -35.33 -66.28
N THR A 104 -13.18 -35.54 -65.75
CA THR A 104 -12.01 -35.87 -66.58
C THR A 104 -12.14 -37.23 -67.26
N LEU A 105 -12.59 -38.28 -66.55
CA LEU A 105 -12.89 -39.58 -67.17
C LEU A 105 -14.04 -39.50 -68.19
N GLN A 106 -15.02 -38.61 -67.98
CA GLN A 106 -16.12 -38.41 -68.92
C GLN A 106 -15.68 -37.59 -70.14
N LEU A 107 -14.82 -36.58 -69.98
CA LEU A 107 -14.13 -35.91 -71.08
C LEU A 107 -13.27 -36.88 -71.90
N GLU A 108 -12.54 -37.79 -71.25
CA GLU A 108 -11.80 -38.85 -71.95
C GLU A 108 -12.75 -39.80 -72.70
N LEU A 109 -13.89 -40.15 -72.12
CA LEU A 109 -14.93 -40.98 -72.75
C LEU A 109 -15.58 -40.29 -73.95
N ASP A 110 -15.92 -39.01 -73.83
CA ASP A 110 -16.58 -38.23 -74.87
C ASP A 110 -15.59 -37.88 -75.99
N VAL A 111 -14.32 -37.58 -75.69
CA VAL A 111 -13.24 -37.50 -76.70
C VAL A 111 -12.98 -38.85 -77.38
N CYS A 112 -13.26 -39.98 -76.73
CA CYS A 112 -13.26 -41.30 -77.37
C CYS A 112 -14.53 -41.59 -78.18
N ARG A 113 -15.69 -41.02 -77.80
CA ARG A 113 -16.92 -41.05 -78.61
C ARG A 113 -16.78 -40.21 -79.86
N GLU A 114 -16.30 -38.97 -79.77
CA GLU A 114 -16.06 -38.09 -80.92
C GLU A 114 -15.19 -38.80 -81.98
N LYS A 115 -14.12 -39.49 -81.56
CA LYS A 115 -13.26 -40.28 -82.46
C LYS A 115 -13.94 -41.55 -83.01
N LEU A 116 -14.86 -42.15 -82.26
CA LEU A 116 -15.64 -43.30 -82.72
C LEU A 116 -16.73 -42.86 -83.70
N GLU A 117 -17.35 -41.71 -83.45
CA GLU A 117 -18.32 -41.03 -84.31
C GLU A 117 -17.66 -40.53 -85.60
N GLU A 118 -16.47 -39.93 -85.54
CA GLU A 118 -15.63 -39.59 -86.69
C GLU A 118 -15.33 -40.84 -87.55
N VAL A 119 -14.87 -41.94 -86.94
CA VAL A 119 -14.60 -43.22 -87.64
C VAL A 119 -15.88 -43.90 -88.15
N THR A 120 -17.04 -43.70 -87.52
CA THR A 120 -18.32 -44.20 -88.06
C THR A 120 -18.88 -43.32 -89.16
N LEU A 121 -18.66 -42.01 -89.13
CA LEU A 121 -18.94 -41.09 -90.24
C LEU A 121 -18.08 -41.44 -91.46
N ASP A 122 -16.78 -41.68 -91.29
CA ASP A 122 -15.91 -42.18 -92.36
C ASP A 122 -16.42 -43.51 -92.94
N LEU A 123 -16.87 -44.44 -92.09
CA LEU A 123 -17.47 -45.71 -92.52
C LEU A 123 -18.85 -45.56 -93.17
N GLU A 124 -19.61 -44.51 -92.88
CA GLU A 124 -20.90 -44.21 -93.53
C GLU A 124 -20.70 -43.45 -94.84
N ILE A 125 -19.74 -42.53 -94.92
CA ILE A 125 -19.29 -41.89 -96.16
C ILE A 125 -18.77 -42.95 -97.13
N LEU A 126 -17.88 -43.85 -96.70
CA LEU A 126 -17.39 -44.96 -97.54
C LEU A 126 -18.50 -45.94 -97.97
N LYS A 127 -19.60 -46.09 -97.21
CA LYS A 127 -20.77 -46.87 -97.64
C LYS A 127 -21.66 -46.10 -98.61
N ALA A 128 -21.86 -44.80 -98.40
CA ALA A 128 -22.63 -43.93 -99.28
C ALA A 128 -21.97 -43.82 -100.67
N GLU A 129 -20.65 -43.61 -100.72
CA GLU A 129 -19.86 -43.61 -101.96
C GLU A 129 -19.92 -44.96 -102.72
N MET A 130 -20.21 -46.06 -102.02
CA MET A 130 -20.44 -47.38 -102.63
C MET A 130 -21.91 -47.66 -103.02
N GLN A 131 -22.88 -46.85 -102.59
CA GLN A 131 -24.30 -47.05 -102.91
C GLN A 131 -24.88 -45.96 -103.84
N GLU A 132 -24.34 -44.75 -103.87
CA GLU A 132 -24.88 -43.65 -104.70
C GLU A 132 -24.37 -43.68 -106.16
N LYS A 133 -24.66 -44.77 -106.87
CA LYS A 133 -24.65 -44.81 -108.35
C LYS A 133 -26.02 -45.17 -108.90
N GLY A 134 -26.90 -44.15 -108.88
CA GLY A 134 -28.28 -44.22 -109.35
C GLY A 134 -28.43 -44.60 -110.83
N THR A 135 -29.56 -45.21 -111.15
CA THR A 135 -29.94 -45.71 -112.49
C THR A 135 -30.79 -44.70 -113.27
N SER A 136 -30.73 -44.72 -114.62
CA SER A 136 -31.48 -43.80 -115.49
C SER A 136 -32.41 -44.52 -116.49
N ILE A 137 -33.73 -44.39 -116.31
CA ILE A 137 -34.71 -43.72 -117.23
C ILE A 137 -34.43 -43.92 -118.76
N SER A 138 -35.34 -44.39 -119.65
CA SER A 138 -36.80 -44.64 -119.58
C SER A 138 -37.43 -45.36 -120.82
N SER A 139 -38.73 -45.72 -120.73
CA SER A 139 -39.80 -45.62 -121.76
C SER A 139 -40.12 -46.74 -122.80
N ALA A 140 -41.42 -47.09 -122.85
CA ALA A 140 -42.33 -47.33 -124.01
C ALA A 140 -42.77 -48.76 -124.51
N GLN A 141 -44.11 -48.88 -124.64
CA GLN A 141 -45.00 -49.68 -125.54
C GLN A 141 -45.21 -51.24 -125.49
N GLU A 142 -46.41 -51.61 -124.98
CA GLU A 142 -47.52 -52.37 -125.62
C GLU A 142 -47.51 -53.90 -125.98
N GLN A 143 -48.75 -54.45 -126.00
CA GLN A 143 -49.24 -55.75 -126.57
C GLN A 143 -48.92 -57.08 -125.84
N LEU A 144 -49.72 -58.16 -125.96
CA LEU A 144 -51.19 -58.34 -125.84
C LEU A 144 -51.57 -59.85 -125.67
N SER A 145 -52.72 -60.12 -125.03
CA SER A 145 -53.52 -61.38 -125.00
C SER A 145 -52.88 -62.74 -124.62
N ALA A 146 -53.33 -63.30 -123.49
CA ALA A 146 -53.29 -64.73 -123.17
C ALA A 146 -54.45 -65.17 -122.23
N TYR A 147 -55.57 -64.43 -122.23
CA TYR A 147 -56.50 -64.38 -121.10
C TYR A 147 -57.63 -65.42 -121.12
N GLU A 148 -58.20 -65.71 -122.29
CA GLU A 148 -59.56 -66.28 -122.38
C GLU A 148 -59.64 -67.79 -122.15
N LEU A 149 -58.62 -68.57 -122.51
CA LEU A 149 -58.67 -70.03 -122.42
C LEU A 149 -58.62 -70.58 -120.98
N LYS A 150 -58.02 -69.83 -120.04
CA LYS A 150 -57.79 -70.29 -118.66
C LYS A 150 -58.97 -70.00 -117.72
N GLN A 151 -59.85 -69.06 -118.10
CA GLN A 151 -60.93 -68.55 -117.26
C GLN A 151 -62.03 -69.60 -117.00
N LEU A 152 -62.35 -70.43 -118.01
CA LEU A 152 -63.44 -71.42 -117.95
C LEU A 152 -63.15 -72.62 -117.04
N HIS A 153 -61.90 -73.09 -116.96
CA HIS A 153 -61.55 -74.22 -116.09
C HIS A 153 -61.53 -73.83 -114.60
N GLN A 154 -61.22 -72.57 -114.27
CA GLN A 154 -61.07 -72.14 -112.87
C GLN A 154 -62.41 -71.99 -112.13
N GLN A 155 -63.53 -71.79 -112.82
CA GLN A 155 -64.84 -71.62 -112.19
C GLN A 155 -65.37 -72.92 -111.57
N ASN A 156 -65.24 -74.06 -112.27
CA ASN A 156 -65.75 -75.35 -111.78
C ASN A 156 -65.02 -75.88 -110.54
N ALA A 157 -63.74 -75.53 -110.34
CA ALA A 157 -63.00 -75.90 -109.13
C ALA A 157 -63.45 -75.10 -107.89
N ARG A 158 -63.68 -73.79 -108.04
CA ARG A 158 -64.00 -72.87 -106.92
C ARG A 158 -65.30 -73.23 -106.18
N LEU A 159 -66.28 -73.81 -106.87
CA LEU A 159 -67.58 -74.18 -106.28
C LEU A 159 -67.53 -75.39 -105.34
N ARG A 160 -66.50 -76.26 -105.42
CA ARG A 160 -66.32 -77.36 -104.46
C ARG A 160 -65.46 -76.95 -103.26
N GLU A 161 -64.51 -76.05 -103.47
CA GLU A 161 -63.60 -75.55 -102.43
C GLU A 161 -64.29 -74.59 -101.44
N THR A 162 -65.22 -73.76 -101.91
CA THR A 162 -65.97 -72.80 -101.08
C THR A 162 -66.88 -73.47 -100.04
N VAL A 163 -67.49 -74.61 -100.37
CA VAL A 163 -68.35 -75.37 -99.43
C VAL A 163 -67.55 -75.94 -98.26
N VAL A 164 -66.29 -76.33 -98.47
CA VAL A 164 -65.41 -76.80 -97.40
C VAL A 164 -64.94 -75.63 -96.53
N ARG A 165 -64.47 -74.53 -97.14
CA ARG A 165 -64.05 -73.32 -96.39
C ARG A 165 -65.13 -72.80 -95.44
N LEU A 166 -66.41 -72.81 -95.84
CA LEU A 166 -67.51 -72.35 -95.00
C LEU A 166 -67.69 -73.15 -93.71
N ARG A 167 -67.37 -74.45 -93.71
CA ARG A 167 -67.39 -75.27 -92.49
C ARG A 167 -66.24 -74.92 -91.55
N ASP A 168 -65.04 -74.80 -92.10
CA ASP A 168 -63.82 -74.59 -91.33
C ASP A 168 -63.74 -73.15 -90.78
N LEU A 169 -64.25 -72.16 -91.54
CA LEU A 169 -64.46 -70.78 -91.06
C LEU A 169 -65.37 -70.74 -89.83
N SER A 170 -66.55 -71.38 -89.87
CA SER A 170 -67.47 -71.38 -88.72
C SER A 170 -66.89 -72.05 -87.47
N ALA A 171 -66.02 -73.05 -87.64
CA ALA A 171 -65.27 -73.64 -86.54
C ALA A 171 -64.18 -72.70 -85.99
N HIS A 172 -63.50 -71.96 -86.88
CA HIS A 172 -62.46 -71.00 -86.52
C HIS A 172 -63.04 -69.77 -85.79
N GLU A 173 -64.08 -69.14 -86.35
CA GLU A 173 -64.83 -68.02 -85.77
C GLU A 173 -65.26 -68.33 -84.33
N LYS A 174 -65.78 -69.53 -84.08
CA LYS A 174 -66.22 -69.95 -82.75
C LYS A 174 -65.07 -70.13 -81.74
N HIS A 175 -63.87 -70.46 -82.22
CA HIS A 175 -62.67 -70.54 -81.38
C HIS A 175 -62.07 -69.15 -81.12
N GLU A 176 -62.03 -68.28 -82.12
CA GLU A 176 -61.63 -66.87 -81.95
C GLU A 176 -62.56 -66.13 -80.98
N TYR A 177 -63.87 -66.35 -81.05
CA TYR A 177 -64.83 -65.76 -80.10
C TYR A 177 -64.56 -66.19 -78.64
N GLN A 178 -64.16 -67.44 -78.41
CA GLN A 178 -63.77 -67.92 -77.08
C GLN A 178 -62.42 -67.36 -76.62
N LYS A 179 -61.50 -67.06 -77.54
CA LYS A 179 -60.23 -66.41 -77.22
C LYS A 179 -60.45 -64.93 -76.86
N LEU A 180 -61.18 -64.19 -77.71
CA LEU A 180 -61.55 -62.79 -77.47
C LEU A 180 -62.28 -62.60 -76.13
N LEU A 181 -63.15 -63.53 -75.72
CA LEU A 181 -63.79 -63.46 -74.40
C LEU A 181 -62.77 -63.50 -73.24
N LYS A 182 -61.76 -64.39 -73.33
CA LYS A 182 -60.70 -64.50 -72.31
C LYS A 182 -59.78 -63.28 -72.32
N ASP A 183 -59.40 -62.80 -73.49
CA ASP A 183 -58.55 -61.61 -73.63
C ASP A 183 -59.26 -60.37 -73.05
N ILE A 184 -60.59 -60.25 -73.23
CA ILE A 184 -61.44 -59.22 -72.61
C ILE A 184 -61.47 -59.34 -71.08
N ASP A 185 -61.67 -60.54 -70.52
CA ASP A 185 -61.71 -60.73 -69.07
C ASP A 185 -60.33 -60.52 -68.42
N GLN A 186 -59.24 -60.90 -69.09
CA GLN A 186 -57.88 -60.60 -68.64
C GLN A 186 -57.59 -59.09 -68.65
N LYS A 187 -58.04 -58.35 -69.67
CA LYS A 187 -57.93 -56.88 -69.69
C LYS A 187 -58.79 -56.20 -68.63
N LYS A 188 -59.94 -56.77 -68.23
CA LYS A 188 -60.67 -56.28 -67.05
C LYS A 188 -59.86 -56.44 -65.76
N SER A 189 -59.19 -57.58 -65.53
CA SER A 189 -58.33 -57.74 -64.35
C SER A 189 -57.19 -56.73 -64.33
N GLU A 190 -56.46 -56.57 -65.45
CA GLU A 190 -55.38 -55.57 -65.57
C GLU A 190 -55.87 -54.15 -65.26
N ILE A 191 -57.04 -53.75 -65.76
CA ILE A 191 -57.66 -52.44 -65.47
C ILE A 191 -57.97 -52.30 -63.96
N THR A 192 -58.46 -53.35 -63.30
CA THR A 192 -58.72 -53.29 -61.84
C THR A 192 -57.46 -53.27 -60.98
N GLU A 193 -56.34 -53.78 -61.47
CA GLU A 193 -55.05 -53.69 -60.78
C GLU A 193 -54.39 -52.33 -60.99
N LEU A 194 -54.42 -51.79 -62.21
CA LEU A 194 -53.98 -50.43 -62.52
C LEU A 194 -54.81 -49.36 -61.80
N GLY A 195 -56.10 -49.61 -61.56
CA GLY A 195 -56.92 -48.74 -60.70
C GLY A 195 -56.38 -48.65 -59.27
N LYS A 196 -56.04 -49.80 -58.66
CA LYS A 196 -55.51 -49.88 -57.29
C LYS A 196 -54.09 -49.30 -57.14
N THR A 197 -53.26 -49.40 -58.18
CA THR A 197 -51.92 -48.76 -58.14
C THR A 197 -52.02 -47.26 -58.33
N LYS A 198 -52.91 -46.77 -59.21
CA LYS A 198 -53.21 -45.34 -59.34
C LYS A 198 -53.71 -44.74 -58.02
N GLU A 199 -54.65 -45.40 -57.36
CA GLU A 199 -55.24 -44.95 -56.09
C GLU A 199 -54.16 -44.76 -55.01
N LYS A 200 -53.28 -45.77 -54.82
CA LYS A 200 -52.14 -45.69 -53.88
C LYS A 200 -51.10 -44.63 -54.23
N LEU A 201 -50.90 -44.34 -55.52
CA LEU A 201 -50.00 -43.27 -55.95
C LEU A 201 -50.63 -41.89 -55.73
N SER A 202 -51.95 -41.75 -55.92
CA SER A 202 -52.69 -40.51 -55.60
C SER A 202 -52.54 -40.16 -54.13
N THR A 203 -52.85 -41.10 -53.22
CA THR A 203 -52.74 -40.85 -51.77
C THR A 203 -51.31 -40.52 -51.35
N ARG A 204 -50.28 -41.09 -52.00
CA ARG A 204 -48.88 -40.77 -51.68
C ARG A 204 -48.43 -39.41 -52.24
N VAL A 205 -49.01 -38.94 -53.34
CA VAL A 205 -48.82 -37.57 -53.82
C VAL A 205 -49.51 -36.58 -52.88
N GLU A 206 -50.77 -36.84 -52.49
CA GLU A 206 -51.52 -36.02 -51.53
C GLU A 206 -50.78 -35.90 -50.18
N GLU A 207 -50.21 -37.00 -49.65
CA GLU A 207 -49.33 -36.97 -48.46
C GLU A 207 -48.08 -36.10 -48.65
N MET A 208 -47.48 -36.10 -49.84
CA MET A 208 -46.28 -35.30 -50.13
C MET A 208 -46.60 -33.82 -50.36
N GLU A 209 -47.72 -33.50 -51.00
CA GLU A 209 -48.22 -32.13 -51.16
C GLU A 209 -48.58 -31.51 -49.79
N GLN A 210 -49.21 -32.29 -48.90
CA GLN A 210 -49.46 -31.91 -47.49
C GLN A 210 -48.15 -31.58 -46.76
N MET A 211 -47.15 -32.47 -46.80
CA MET A 211 -45.85 -32.22 -46.14
C MET A 211 -45.08 -31.03 -46.74
N ILE A 212 -45.22 -30.75 -48.04
CA ILE A 212 -44.64 -29.56 -48.66
C ILE A 212 -45.33 -28.29 -48.16
N SER A 213 -46.66 -28.29 -48.02
CA SER A 213 -47.42 -27.17 -47.44
C SER A 213 -47.01 -26.90 -45.99
N ASP A 214 -46.94 -27.94 -45.16
CA ASP A 214 -46.57 -27.83 -43.75
C ASP A 214 -45.13 -27.30 -43.58
N LEU A 215 -44.21 -27.62 -44.51
CA LEU A 215 -42.85 -27.08 -44.53
C LEU A 215 -42.78 -25.64 -45.05
N GLN A 216 -43.64 -25.25 -46.00
CA GLN A 216 -43.72 -23.87 -46.48
C GLN A 216 -44.21 -22.91 -45.38
N GLU A 217 -45.25 -23.29 -44.62
CA GLU A 217 -45.70 -22.48 -43.47
C GLU A 217 -44.62 -22.33 -42.39
N GLN A 218 -43.78 -23.35 -42.18
CA GLN A 218 -42.62 -23.26 -41.26
C GLN A 218 -41.52 -22.31 -41.76
N VAL A 219 -41.26 -22.27 -43.07
CA VAL A 219 -40.28 -21.34 -43.67
C VAL A 219 -40.81 -19.90 -43.60
N ASP A 220 -42.06 -19.65 -43.95
CA ASP A 220 -42.67 -18.31 -43.87
C ASP A 220 -42.71 -17.79 -42.43
N ALA A 221 -43.00 -18.67 -41.45
CA ALA A 221 -42.93 -18.32 -40.02
C ALA A 221 -41.50 -18.01 -39.55
N ALA A 222 -40.48 -18.71 -40.07
CA ALA A 222 -39.07 -18.44 -39.77
C ALA A 222 -38.60 -17.09 -40.35
N LEU A 223 -38.98 -16.79 -41.60
CA LEU A 223 -38.66 -15.51 -42.26
C LEU A 223 -39.30 -14.32 -41.53
N GLY A 224 -40.58 -14.44 -41.12
CA GLY A 224 -41.24 -13.40 -40.32
C GLY A 224 -40.62 -13.19 -38.93
N ALA A 225 -40.01 -14.24 -38.35
CA ALA A 225 -39.23 -14.11 -37.12
C ALA A 225 -37.87 -13.43 -37.36
N GLU A 226 -37.20 -13.72 -38.48
CA GLU A 226 -35.95 -13.07 -38.89
C GLU A 226 -36.14 -11.56 -39.11
N GLU A 227 -37.18 -11.13 -39.85
CA GLU A 227 -37.50 -9.71 -40.02
C GLU A 227 -37.71 -8.99 -38.68
N MET A 228 -38.41 -9.63 -37.73
CA MET A 228 -38.62 -9.07 -36.40
C MET A 228 -37.31 -8.96 -35.61
N VAL A 229 -36.42 -9.97 -35.70
CA VAL A 229 -35.09 -9.94 -35.08
C VAL A 229 -34.22 -8.84 -35.67
N VAL A 230 -34.26 -8.60 -36.98
CA VAL A 230 -33.55 -7.49 -37.64
C VAL A 230 -34.07 -6.14 -37.14
N ILE A 231 -35.39 -5.93 -37.10
CA ILE A 231 -36.00 -4.67 -36.62
C ILE A 231 -35.68 -4.43 -35.14
N LEU A 232 -35.75 -5.47 -34.30
CA LEU A 232 -35.38 -5.36 -32.88
C LEU A 232 -33.88 -5.12 -32.69
N SER A 233 -33.02 -5.64 -33.58
CA SER A 233 -31.57 -5.41 -33.54
C SER A 233 -31.21 -3.98 -33.94
N ASP A 234 -31.88 -3.38 -34.93
CA ASP A 234 -31.69 -1.97 -35.31
C ASP A 234 -32.25 -1.00 -34.24
N GLN A 235 -33.40 -1.31 -33.65
CA GLN A 235 -33.92 -0.56 -32.50
C GLN A 235 -33.01 -0.68 -31.27
N LYS A 236 -32.40 -1.85 -31.04
CA LYS A 236 -31.40 -2.04 -30.00
C LYS A 236 -30.14 -1.21 -30.29
N LEU A 237 -29.57 -1.31 -31.50
CA LEU A 237 -28.38 -0.56 -31.91
C LEU A 237 -28.58 0.96 -31.75
N THR A 238 -29.70 1.48 -32.23
CA THR A 238 -30.02 2.92 -32.13
C THR A 238 -30.40 3.39 -30.73
N LEU A 239 -30.67 2.48 -29.79
CA LEU A 239 -30.76 2.77 -28.35
C LEU A 239 -29.39 2.67 -27.68
N GLU A 240 -28.56 1.68 -28.00
CA GLU A 240 -27.19 1.56 -27.52
C GLU A 240 -26.33 2.76 -27.94
N GLU A 241 -26.47 3.26 -29.17
CA GLU A 241 -25.86 4.53 -29.61
C GLU A 241 -26.30 5.74 -28.77
N LYS A 242 -27.58 5.82 -28.39
CA LYS A 242 -28.10 6.93 -27.58
C LYS A 242 -27.64 6.83 -26.14
N VAL A 243 -27.56 5.61 -25.59
CA VAL A 243 -27.00 5.36 -24.26
C VAL A 243 -25.52 5.71 -24.24
N ALA A 244 -24.75 5.32 -25.27
CA ALA A 244 -23.34 5.68 -25.40
C ALA A 244 -23.13 7.21 -25.46
N LYS A 245 -23.90 7.92 -26.30
CA LYS A 245 -23.84 9.39 -26.40
C LYS A 245 -24.24 10.09 -25.10
N LEU A 246 -25.27 9.60 -24.40
CA LEU A 246 -25.64 10.13 -23.08
C LEU A 246 -24.60 9.80 -21.99
N GLN A 247 -23.89 8.67 -22.10
CA GLN A 247 -22.77 8.33 -21.21
C GLN A 247 -21.53 9.20 -21.49
N GLU A 248 -21.27 9.55 -22.75
CA GLU A 248 -20.25 10.52 -23.16
C GLU A 248 -20.59 11.92 -22.64
N GLU A 249 -21.81 12.42 -22.86
CA GLU A 249 -22.29 13.70 -22.32
C GLU A 249 -22.25 13.77 -20.78
N VAL A 250 -22.62 12.68 -20.08
CA VAL A 250 -22.51 12.60 -18.61
C VAL A 250 -21.05 12.54 -18.15
N SER A 251 -20.18 11.82 -18.86
CA SER A 251 -18.74 11.78 -18.57
C SER A 251 -18.10 13.17 -18.72
N ASP A 252 -18.42 13.90 -19.78
CA ASP A 252 -17.94 15.28 -19.99
C ASP A 252 -18.46 16.23 -18.90
N LEU A 253 -19.73 16.10 -18.48
CA LEU A 253 -20.28 16.87 -17.37
C LEU A 253 -19.64 16.52 -16.02
N GLU A 254 -19.33 15.24 -15.77
CA GLU A 254 -18.56 14.84 -14.58
C GLU A 254 -17.12 15.37 -14.61
N VAL A 255 -16.45 15.38 -15.76
CA VAL A 255 -15.11 15.98 -15.91
C VAL A 255 -15.14 17.49 -15.70
N LEU A 256 -16.17 18.18 -16.21
CA LEU A 256 -16.38 19.60 -15.95
C LEU A 256 -16.70 19.88 -14.48
N GLN A 257 -17.43 19.01 -13.78
CA GLN A 257 -17.63 19.11 -12.34
C GLN A 257 -16.32 18.86 -11.58
N ASP A 258 -15.61 17.76 -11.85
CA ASP A 258 -14.35 17.41 -11.19
C ASP A 258 -13.29 18.53 -11.40
N MET A 259 -13.30 19.23 -12.54
CA MET A 259 -12.48 20.43 -12.80
C MET A 259 -12.97 21.67 -12.03
N ASN A 260 -14.28 21.90 -11.95
CA ASN A 260 -14.86 22.98 -11.17
C ASN A 260 -14.57 22.82 -9.67
N ASP A 261 -14.69 21.61 -9.15
CA ASP A 261 -14.47 21.31 -7.74
C ASP A 261 -12.98 21.45 -7.37
N GLN A 262 -12.05 21.04 -8.25
CA GLN A 262 -10.62 21.37 -8.14
C GLN A 262 -10.36 22.90 -8.12
N LEU A 263 -11.10 23.67 -8.92
CA LEU A 263 -10.98 25.12 -8.97
C LEU A 263 -11.60 25.79 -7.72
N VAL A 264 -12.64 25.21 -7.13
CA VAL A 264 -13.19 25.63 -5.83
C VAL A 264 -12.20 25.33 -4.71
N ASP A 265 -11.63 24.12 -4.65
CA ASP A 265 -10.62 23.74 -3.66
C ASP A 265 -9.36 24.62 -3.77
N SER A 266 -8.84 24.85 -4.98
CA SER A 266 -7.68 25.73 -5.18
C SER A 266 -7.97 27.20 -4.83
N ASN A 267 -9.19 27.68 -5.04
CA ASN A 267 -9.60 29.01 -4.54
C ASN A 267 -9.76 29.03 -3.01
N ALA A 268 -10.18 27.93 -2.39
CA ALA A 268 -10.31 27.83 -0.93
C ALA A 268 -8.94 27.73 -0.23
N GLU A 269 -7.97 27.03 -0.84
CA GLU A 269 -6.56 27.06 -0.41
C GLU A 269 -5.98 28.48 -0.54
N LEU A 270 -6.18 29.15 -1.69
CA LEU A 270 -5.75 30.54 -1.88
C LEU A 270 -6.44 31.51 -0.91
N GLU A 271 -7.72 31.30 -0.59
CA GLU A 271 -8.41 32.12 0.44
C GLU A 271 -7.85 31.84 1.84
N ALA A 272 -7.48 30.60 2.16
CA ALA A 272 -6.84 30.26 3.42
C ALA A 272 -5.45 30.90 3.55
N ASP A 273 -4.61 30.83 2.52
CA ASP A 273 -3.30 31.49 2.46
C ASP A 273 -3.44 33.01 2.64
N LEU A 274 -4.35 33.66 1.89
CA LEU A 274 -4.61 35.10 2.01
C LEU A 274 -5.20 35.49 3.37
N ARG A 275 -5.94 34.60 4.03
CA ARG A 275 -6.40 34.80 5.41
C ARG A 275 -5.26 34.67 6.42
N GLU A 276 -4.31 33.75 6.24
CA GLU A 276 -3.13 33.64 7.10
C GLU A 276 -2.19 34.84 6.90
N GLU A 277 -1.95 35.30 5.67
CA GLU A 277 -1.24 36.55 5.38
C GLU A 277 -1.92 37.75 6.04
N LEU A 278 -3.25 37.84 5.97
CA LEU A 278 -4.02 38.90 6.61
C LEU A 278 -3.94 38.84 8.14
N ASP A 279 -3.99 37.66 8.75
CA ASP A 279 -3.86 37.49 10.20
C ASP A 279 -2.43 37.79 10.68
N MET A 280 -1.39 37.41 9.91
CA MET A 280 0.00 37.82 10.14
C MET A 280 0.16 39.34 10.05
N ALA A 281 -0.39 39.98 9.01
CA ALA A 281 -0.37 41.43 8.86
C ALA A 281 -1.14 42.15 9.99
N GLN A 282 -2.28 41.60 10.43
CA GLN A 282 -3.01 42.09 11.60
C GLN A 282 -2.25 41.85 12.91
N ALA A 283 -1.49 40.76 13.04
CA ALA A 283 -0.65 40.51 14.22
C ALA A 283 0.49 41.53 14.30
N ALA A 284 1.23 41.72 13.19
CA ALA A 284 2.27 42.75 13.08
C ALA A 284 1.71 44.17 13.31
N THR A 285 0.50 44.46 12.83
CA THR A 285 -0.18 45.74 13.11
C THR A 285 -0.53 45.90 14.59
N ARG A 286 -1.00 44.83 15.26
CA ARG A 286 -1.27 44.83 16.71
C ARG A 286 0.00 44.97 17.55
N GLU A 287 1.12 44.40 17.09
CA GLU A 287 2.43 44.55 17.72
C GLU A 287 2.98 45.98 17.56
N ALA A 288 2.99 46.52 16.33
CA ALA A 288 3.39 47.91 16.06
C ALA A 288 2.52 48.95 16.80
N LEU A 289 1.23 48.66 17.06
CA LEU A 289 0.37 49.48 17.91
C LEU A 289 0.78 49.42 19.39
N ARG A 290 1.17 48.25 19.91
CA ARG A 290 1.70 48.13 21.28
C ARG A 290 3.03 48.86 21.43
N ASP A 291 3.92 48.73 20.46
CA ASP A 291 5.21 49.44 20.45
C ASP A 291 5.02 50.97 20.37
N ARG A 292 4.06 51.43 19.55
CA ARG A 292 3.62 52.84 19.53
C ARG A 292 3.13 53.28 20.91
N ASP A 293 2.29 52.48 21.56
CA ASP A 293 1.66 52.88 22.83
C ASP A 293 2.67 52.88 24.00
N ALA A 294 3.59 51.91 24.04
CA ALA A 294 4.73 51.91 24.96
C ALA A 294 5.69 53.09 24.69
N ALA A 295 5.89 53.47 23.43
CA ALA A 295 6.65 54.66 23.06
C ALA A 295 5.94 55.97 23.46
N LEU A 296 4.61 56.04 23.33
CA LEU A 296 3.79 57.18 23.77
C LEU A 296 3.77 57.30 25.30
N GLU A 297 3.66 56.20 26.04
CA GLU A 297 3.82 56.18 27.51
C GLU A 297 5.23 56.66 27.91
N THR A 298 6.27 56.16 27.24
CA THR A 298 7.66 56.62 27.42
C THR A 298 7.84 58.11 27.09
N ILE A 299 7.09 58.65 26.12
CA ILE A 299 7.08 60.09 25.81
C ILE A 299 6.34 60.86 26.90
N ALA A 300 5.18 60.40 27.37
CA ALA A 300 4.42 61.04 28.45
C ALA A 300 5.22 61.10 29.77
N ASP A 301 5.93 60.03 30.13
CA ASP A 301 6.85 60.00 31.27
C ASP A 301 7.98 61.03 31.11
N ARG A 302 8.55 61.15 29.90
CA ARG A 302 9.57 62.15 29.57
C ARG A 302 9.01 63.57 29.58
N GLU A 303 7.79 63.81 29.10
CA GLU A 303 7.12 65.11 29.13
C GLU A 303 6.76 65.52 30.57
N GLN A 304 6.26 64.60 31.40
CA GLN A 304 6.04 64.86 32.82
C GLN A 304 7.37 65.14 33.55
N THR A 305 8.44 64.42 33.20
CA THR A 305 9.79 64.66 33.71
C THR A 305 10.34 66.02 33.26
N ILE A 306 10.16 66.41 31.99
CA ILE A 306 10.51 67.74 31.46
C ILE A 306 9.67 68.83 32.13
N SER A 307 8.39 68.58 32.43
CA SER A 307 7.53 69.51 33.17
C SER A 307 8.03 69.72 34.60
N LYS A 308 8.38 68.64 35.31
CA LYS A 308 9.04 68.70 36.63
C LYS A 308 10.40 69.40 36.57
N PHE A 309 11.21 69.18 35.54
CA PHE A 309 12.46 69.92 35.34
C PHE A 309 12.23 71.40 35.01
N ARG A 310 11.18 71.76 34.26
CA ARG A 310 10.81 73.17 34.02
C ARG A 310 10.32 73.85 35.30
N GLN A 311 9.52 73.16 36.10
CA GLN A 311 9.09 73.63 37.43
C GLN A 311 10.30 73.78 38.36
N LEU A 312 11.22 72.81 38.39
CA LEU A 312 12.46 72.90 39.17
C LEU A 312 13.38 74.02 38.68
N VAL A 313 13.52 74.24 37.37
CA VAL A 313 14.30 75.36 36.82
C VAL A 313 13.64 76.69 37.15
N HIS A 314 12.31 76.80 37.10
CA HIS A 314 11.58 77.99 37.55
C HIS A 314 11.77 78.22 39.06
N GLN A 315 11.66 77.17 39.88
CA GLN A 315 11.92 77.23 41.32
C GLN A 315 13.37 77.57 41.63
N LEU A 316 14.34 77.09 40.87
CA LEU A 316 15.76 77.44 41.03
C LEU A 316 16.08 78.84 40.50
N GLN A 317 15.34 79.36 39.51
CA GLN A 317 15.44 80.75 39.06
C GLN A 317 14.80 81.70 40.08
N GLU A 318 13.66 81.33 40.64
CA GLU A 318 12.95 82.05 41.70
C GLU A 318 13.72 82.00 43.02
N GLN A 319 14.28 80.84 43.40
CA GLN A 319 15.25 80.71 44.50
C GLN A 319 16.59 81.38 44.19
N SER A 320 17.03 81.50 42.94
CA SER A 320 18.25 82.27 42.61
C SER A 320 18.00 83.78 42.67
N LEU A 321 16.80 84.24 42.33
CA LEU A 321 16.36 85.62 42.54
C LEU A 321 16.18 85.90 44.03
N ASP A 322 15.51 85.02 44.77
CA ASP A 322 15.35 85.14 46.22
C ASP A 322 16.68 84.92 46.97
N LEU A 323 17.63 84.13 46.46
CA LEU A 323 19.01 84.05 47.00
C LEU A 323 19.87 85.25 46.60
N GLN A 324 19.61 85.92 45.47
CA GLN A 324 20.22 87.24 45.21
C GLN A 324 19.65 88.28 46.17
N HIS A 325 18.32 88.31 46.32
CA HIS A 325 17.60 89.20 47.24
C HIS A 325 17.92 88.90 48.72
N ARG A 326 18.27 87.65 49.05
CA ARG A 326 18.81 87.22 50.37
C ARG A 326 20.32 87.34 50.47
N LEU A 327 21.11 87.44 49.39
CA LEU A 327 22.51 87.91 49.49
C LEU A 327 22.54 89.42 49.75
N GLU A 328 21.59 90.17 49.22
CA GLU A 328 21.38 91.58 49.55
C GLU A 328 20.87 91.76 51.00
N ASN A 329 19.99 90.89 51.50
CA ASN A 329 19.44 91.00 52.86
C ASN A 329 20.30 90.30 53.96
N GLU A 330 20.86 89.12 53.71
CA GLU A 330 21.62 88.32 54.68
C GLU A 330 23.14 88.46 54.49
N THR A 331 23.67 89.61 54.89
CA THR A 331 25.09 89.76 55.26
C THR A 331 25.40 89.02 56.59
N SER A 332 24.71 87.90 56.90
CA SER A 332 24.48 87.45 58.28
C SER A 332 24.21 85.93 58.47
N LYS A 333 25.18 85.09 58.11
CA LYS A 333 25.37 83.67 58.53
C LYS A 333 24.48 82.59 57.86
N PRO A 334 24.90 81.29 57.87
CA PRO A 334 24.32 80.26 57.01
C PRO A 334 23.28 79.34 57.69
N VAL A 335 22.48 78.66 56.88
CA VAL A 335 21.49 77.63 57.28
C VAL A 335 21.81 76.27 56.61
N SER A 336 21.39 75.18 57.26
CA SER A 336 21.64 73.79 56.85
C SER A 336 20.80 73.32 55.64
N ALA A 337 21.21 72.21 55.02
CA ALA A 337 20.60 71.63 53.82
C ALA A 337 19.22 70.97 54.03
N LEU A 338 18.44 70.84 52.95
CA LEU A 338 17.07 70.31 52.92
C LEU A 338 16.98 68.82 52.46
N PRO A 339 15.98 68.02 52.90
CA PRO A 339 15.94 66.57 52.62
C PRO A 339 15.05 66.12 51.45
N GLU A 340 14.32 67.03 50.77
CA GLU A 340 13.09 66.70 50.01
C GLU A 340 13.28 65.82 48.75
N ILE A 341 14.50 65.71 48.21
CA ILE A 341 14.79 64.98 46.95
C ILE A 341 14.54 63.47 47.06
N ILE A 342 14.48 62.92 48.28
CA ILE A 342 14.40 61.47 48.52
C ILE A 342 13.02 60.88 48.18
N ASP A 343 11.92 61.62 48.42
CA ASP A 343 10.58 61.04 48.47
C ASP A 343 10.02 60.66 47.09
N PHE A 344 10.27 61.48 46.06
CA PHE A 344 9.84 61.16 44.68
C PHE A 344 10.44 59.85 44.14
N LYS A 345 11.67 59.52 44.53
CA LYS A 345 12.33 58.27 44.12
C LYS A 345 11.65 57.05 44.76
N LYS A 346 11.26 57.18 46.03
CA LYS A 346 10.50 56.18 46.78
C LYS A 346 9.12 55.94 46.14
N MET A 347 8.36 57.00 45.90
CA MET A 347 7.04 56.98 45.23
C MET A 347 7.07 56.25 43.87
N PHE A 348 8.10 56.50 43.05
CA PHE A 348 8.28 55.80 41.77
C PHE A 348 8.61 54.32 41.95
N THR A 349 9.47 53.96 42.92
CA THR A 349 9.74 52.54 43.22
C THR A 349 8.53 51.81 43.79
N GLU A 350 7.70 52.46 44.60
CA GLU A 350 6.46 51.90 45.14
C GLU A 350 5.42 51.69 44.04
N THR A 351 5.22 52.66 43.15
CA THR A 351 4.35 52.53 41.97
C THR A 351 4.80 51.37 41.07
N LYS A 352 6.10 51.28 40.78
CA LYS A 352 6.69 50.21 39.96
C LYS A 352 6.65 48.83 40.65
N ALA A 353 6.65 48.79 41.99
CA ALA A 353 6.43 47.57 42.76
C ALA A 353 4.95 47.14 42.72
N HIS A 354 4.00 48.09 42.81
CA HIS A 354 2.56 47.81 42.69
C HIS A 354 2.19 47.24 41.31
N ILE A 355 2.68 47.82 40.21
CA ILE A 355 2.47 47.28 38.86
C ILE A 355 2.99 45.83 38.78
N LYS A 356 4.22 45.59 39.21
CA LYS A 356 4.81 44.23 39.26
C LYS A 356 4.03 43.27 40.15
N ALA A 357 3.45 43.72 41.26
CA ALA A 357 2.64 42.89 42.14
C ALA A 357 1.33 42.47 41.46
N ILE A 358 0.70 43.37 40.70
CA ILE A 358 -0.48 43.07 39.88
C ILE A 358 -0.11 42.09 38.76
N ASP A 359 0.99 42.32 38.03
CA ASP A 359 1.50 41.39 37.01
C ASP A 359 1.77 39.99 37.57
N LEU A 360 2.29 39.88 38.80
CA LEU A 360 2.57 38.61 39.46
C LEU A 360 1.29 37.90 39.92
N GLU A 361 0.28 38.62 40.43
CA GLU A 361 -1.02 38.03 40.75
C GLU A 361 -1.79 37.58 39.49
N LEU A 362 -1.73 38.33 38.38
CA LEU A 362 -2.28 37.91 37.09
C LEU A 362 -1.61 36.62 36.59
N ARG A 363 -0.26 36.60 36.53
CA ARG A 363 0.50 35.39 36.15
C ARG A 363 0.26 34.22 37.10
N ARG A 364 -0.03 34.47 38.37
CA ARG A 364 -0.39 33.43 39.35
C ARG A 364 -1.77 32.82 39.05
N ILE A 365 -2.74 33.62 38.60
CA ILE A 365 -4.02 33.12 38.10
C ILE A 365 -3.81 32.28 36.84
N ASP A 366 -3.04 32.77 35.86
CA ASP A 366 -2.72 32.03 34.62
C ASP A 366 -2.06 30.68 34.93
N VAL A 367 -1.03 30.66 35.78
CA VAL A 367 -0.35 29.43 36.21
C VAL A 367 -1.30 28.48 36.94
N THR A 368 -2.21 28.99 37.77
CA THR A 368 -3.22 28.17 38.45
C THR A 368 -4.21 27.55 37.45
N GLN A 369 -4.66 28.31 36.46
CA GLN A 369 -5.54 27.83 35.39
C GLN A 369 -4.84 26.80 34.50
N LEU A 370 -3.56 27.02 34.14
CA LEU A 370 -2.75 26.06 33.39
C LEU A 370 -2.51 24.77 34.19
N GLN A 371 -2.27 24.84 35.50
CA GLN A 371 -2.16 23.66 36.36
C GLN A 371 -3.47 22.86 36.42
N GLN A 372 -4.62 23.54 36.51
CA GLN A 372 -5.93 22.87 36.44
C GLN A 372 -6.17 22.24 35.06
N HIS A 373 -5.86 22.95 33.98
CA HIS A 373 -5.98 22.44 32.61
C HIS A 373 -5.12 21.20 32.38
N ILE A 374 -3.84 21.22 32.80
CA ILE A 374 -2.95 20.05 32.74
C ILE A 374 -3.52 18.90 33.57
N LYS A 375 -4.01 19.16 34.80
CA LYS A 375 -4.63 18.13 35.64
C LYS A 375 -5.86 17.49 34.99
N PHE A 376 -6.69 18.26 34.31
CA PHE A 376 -7.82 17.72 33.55
C PHE A 376 -7.36 16.92 32.33
N LEU A 377 -6.41 17.41 31.54
CA LEU A 377 -5.84 16.68 30.40
C LEU A 377 -5.20 15.34 30.84
N SER A 378 -4.43 15.33 31.93
CA SER A 378 -3.87 14.10 32.51
C SER A 378 -4.94 13.08 32.93
N SER A 379 -6.16 13.51 33.29
CA SER A 379 -7.26 12.60 33.62
C SER A 379 -7.92 11.92 32.40
N TYR A 380 -7.59 12.36 31.18
CA TYR A 380 -7.97 11.68 29.93
C TYR A 380 -6.84 10.81 29.34
N MET A 381 -5.64 10.81 29.95
CA MET A 381 -4.52 10.00 29.47
C MET A 381 -4.65 8.56 30.00
N PRO A 382 -4.32 7.52 29.19
CA PRO A 382 -4.34 6.14 29.65
C PRO A 382 -3.32 5.88 30.78
N ASP A 383 -3.59 4.88 31.63
CA ASP A 383 -2.67 4.51 32.73
C ASP A 383 -1.24 4.22 32.25
N SER A 384 -1.06 3.71 31.03
CA SER A 384 0.25 3.47 30.41
C SER A 384 1.10 4.75 30.30
N PHE A 385 0.49 5.89 29.97
CA PHE A 385 1.17 7.19 29.94
C PHE A 385 1.68 7.61 31.32
N MET A 386 0.92 7.27 32.37
CA MET A 386 1.21 7.61 33.78
C MET A 386 2.10 6.56 34.50
N THR A 387 2.58 5.52 33.81
CA THR A 387 3.53 4.56 34.40
C THR A 387 4.89 5.20 34.68
N ARG A 388 5.62 4.70 35.68
CA ARG A 388 6.99 5.16 35.97
C ARG A 388 7.93 4.81 34.81
N GLY A 389 8.61 5.81 34.27
CA GLY A 389 9.38 5.69 33.02
C GLY A 389 8.53 5.68 31.75
N GLY A 390 7.22 5.91 31.87
CA GLY A 390 6.30 6.12 30.76
C GLY A 390 6.40 7.54 30.18
N ASP A 391 5.50 7.81 29.25
CA ASP A 391 5.47 9.05 28.47
C ASP A 391 5.28 10.31 29.34
N HIS A 392 4.63 10.23 30.50
CA HIS A 392 4.51 11.34 31.45
C HIS A 392 5.86 11.78 32.03
N ASP A 393 6.63 10.84 32.58
CA ASP A 393 7.94 11.12 33.17
C ASP A 393 8.92 11.68 32.12
N ALA A 394 8.87 11.19 30.88
CA ALA A 394 9.66 11.70 29.77
C ALA A 394 9.36 13.18 29.46
N VAL A 395 8.08 13.59 29.45
CA VAL A 395 7.69 15.00 29.32
C VAL A 395 8.22 15.83 30.51
N LEU A 396 8.17 15.29 31.72
CA LEU A 396 8.67 15.98 32.91
C LEU A 396 10.20 16.20 32.86
N VAL A 397 11.01 15.28 32.33
CA VAL A 397 12.45 15.53 32.12
C VAL A 397 12.72 16.57 31.03
N ILE A 398 11.99 16.52 29.90
CA ILE A 398 12.11 17.52 28.83
C ILE A 398 11.86 18.95 29.34
N LEU A 399 10.94 19.11 30.31
CA LEU A 399 10.67 20.40 30.94
C LEU A 399 11.61 20.72 32.12
N LEU A 400 12.19 19.71 32.76
CA LEU A 400 13.12 19.87 33.89
C LEU A 400 14.45 20.48 33.45
N ILE A 401 15.08 19.96 32.39
CA ILE A 401 16.43 20.38 31.99
C ILE A 401 16.50 21.89 31.62
N PRO A 402 15.60 22.45 30.78
CA PRO A 402 15.55 23.89 30.52
C PRO A 402 15.25 24.72 31.78
N ARG A 403 14.39 24.22 32.67
CA ARG A 403 14.04 24.90 33.94
C ARG A 403 15.24 24.99 34.88
N MET A 404 16.05 23.93 34.96
CA MET A 404 17.32 23.94 35.70
C MET A 404 18.33 24.90 35.07
N ILE A 405 18.46 24.93 33.73
CA ILE A 405 19.32 25.89 33.03
C ILE A 405 18.92 27.35 33.36
N GLN A 406 17.63 27.69 33.26
CA GLN A 406 17.13 29.03 33.58
C GLN A 406 17.32 29.41 35.06
N LYS A 407 17.12 28.47 35.98
CA LYS A 407 17.44 28.66 37.41
C LYS A 407 18.92 28.98 37.63
N LEU A 408 19.82 28.29 36.92
CA LEU A 408 21.26 28.54 36.95
C LEU A 408 21.64 29.90 36.33
N GLU A 409 20.94 30.34 35.28
CA GLU A 409 21.10 31.70 34.72
C GLU A 409 20.67 32.80 35.70
N ILE A 410 19.57 32.58 36.44
CA ILE A 410 19.15 33.50 37.51
C ILE A 410 20.22 33.60 38.61
N VAL A 411 20.77 32.46 39.06
CA VAL A 411 21.87 32.44 40.03
C VAL A 411 23.10 33.20 39.49
N LEU A 412 23.51 32.94 38.24
CA LEU A 412 24.63 33.67 37.60
C LEU A 412 24.38 35.17 37.50
N GLY A 413 23.17 35.60 37.17
CA GLY A 413 22.80 37.02 37.10
C GLY A 413 22.95 37.68 38.46
N GLN A 414 22.23 37.17 39.48
CA GLN A 414 22.24 37.76 40.82
C GLN A 414 23.63 37.70 41.49
N VAL A 415 24.42 36.65 41.28
CA VAL A 415 25.82 36.59 41.74
C VAL A 415 26.67 37.65 41.05
N LYS A 416 26.48 37.89 39.74
CA LYS A 416 27.25 38.90 39.01
C LYS A 416 26.94 40.32 39.44
N ASP A 417 25.67 40.59 39.75
CA ASP A 417 25.17 41.89 40.20
C ASP A 417 25.51 42.16 41.67
N LYS A 418 25.42 41.15 42.56
CA LYS A 418 25.71 41.30 44.01
C LYS A 418 27.18 41.56 44.30
N PHE A 419 28.09 40.88 43.61
CA PHE A 419 29.53 40.98 43.87
C PHE A 419 30.26 41.69 42.73
N GLY A 420 30.75 42.91 42.95
CA GLY A 420 31.45 43.72 41.94
C GLY A 420 32.80 43.12 41.48
N ALA A 421 33.44 43.73 40.49
CA ALA A 421 34.79 43.37 40.06
C ALA A 421 35.87 44.08 40.91
N ILE A 422 37.06 43.50 41.02
CA ILE A 422 38.19 44.13 41.74
C ILE A 422 38.85 45.18 40.82
N GLU A 423 38.66 46.47 41.11
CA GLU A 423 39.28 47.58 40.37
C GLU A 423 40.68 48.00 40.90
N LYS A 424 41.10 47.45 42.05
CA LYS A 424 42.33 47.83 42.76
C LYS A 424 43.38 46.72 42.75
N LYS A 425 44.64 47.09 43.03
CA LYS A 425 45.68 46.10 43.34
C LYS A 425 45.33 45.34 44.62
N VAL A 426 45.83 44.11 44.71
CA VAL A 426 45.71 43.27 45.91
C VAL A 426 46.75 43.77 46.93
N ASP A 427 46.27 44.51 47.93
CA ASP A 427 47.08 45.05 49.04
C ASP A 427 46.78 44.29 50.35
N MET A 428 47.75 44.17 51.26
CA MET A 428 47.62 43.40 52.51
C MET A 428 46.39 43.81 53.35
N ASN A 429 46.13 45.12 53.46
CA ASN A 429 44.94 45.63 54.16
C ASN A 429 43.63 45.26 53.44
N ALA A 430 43.62 45.14 52.12
CA ALA A 430 42.43 44.73 51.36
C ALA A 430 42.16 43.22 51.48
N VAL A 431 43.19 42.40 51.68
CA VAL A 431 43.06 40.96 51.98
C VAL A 431 42.60 40.73 53.42
N MET A 432 43.22 41.39 54.40
CA MET A 432 43.00 41.12 55.82
C MET A 432 41.82 41.86 56.45
N LYS A 433 41.35 42.97 55.84
CA LYS A 433 40.25 43.81 56.36
C LYS A 433 39.14 44.07 55.33
N GLY A 434 39.24 43.51 54.13
CA GLY A 434 38.31 43.76 53.01
C GLY A 434 37.58 42.51 52.53
N HIS A 435 36.25 42.50 52.65
CA HIS A 435 35.42 41.40 52.12
C HIS A 435 35.45 41.30 50.59
N SER A 436 35.71 42.40 49.88
CA SER A 436 35.60 42.49 48.42
C SER A 436 36.46 41.48 47.64
N ILE A 437 37.62 41.08 48.18
CA ILE A 437 38.49 40.09 47.52
C ILE A 437 37.88 38.69 47.68
N ASN A 438 37.52 38.30 48.90
CA ASN A 438 36.86 37.01 49.17
C ASN A 438 35.54 36.88 48.41
N GLN A 439 34.77 37.97 48.31
CA GLN A 439 33.53 38.08 47.54
C GLN A 439 33.73 37.86 46.05
N TYR A 440 34.76 38.46 45.46
CA TYR A 440 35.08 38.25 44.06
C TYR A 440 35.48 36.80 43.79
N THR A 441 36.34 36.21 44.62
CA THR A 441 36.79 34.83 44.41
C THR A 441 35.68 33.80 44.71
N PHE A 442 34.78 34.10 45.67
CA PHE A 442 33.53 33.36 45.85
C PHE A 442 32.65 33.43 44.58
N LYS A 443 32.44 34.63 44.01
CA LYS A 443 31.74 34.83 42.73
C LYS A 443 32.37 34.02 41.60
N CYS A 444 33.69 33.99 41.47
CA CYS A 444 34.39 33.18 40.47
C CYS A 444 34.09 31.68 40.64
N ARG A 445 34.22 31.15 41.85
CA ARG A 445 34.03 29.71 42.13
C ARG A 445 32.57 29.26 42.01
N ILE A 446 31.60 30.03 42.52
CA ILE A 446 30.18 29.69 42.34
C ILE A 446 29.77 29.82 40.87
N SER A 447 30.28 30.83 40.14
CA SER A 447 30.05 30.93 38.69
C SER A 447 30.64 29.75 37.93
N PHE A 448 31.82 29.27 38.30
CA PHE A 448 32.44 28.07 37.73
C PHE A 448 31.58 26.83 37.94
N TYR A 449 31.14 26.53 39.18
CA TYR A 449 30.28 25.36 39.42
C TYR A 449 28.95 25.47 38.67
N VAL A 450 28.34 26.66 38.64
CA VAL A 450 27.10 26.88 37.89
C VAL A 450 27.32 26.70 36.38
N TYR A 451 28.43 27.18 35.82
CA TYR A 451 28.79 26.91 34.43
C TYR A 451 29.09 25.42 34.17
N ALA A 452 29.69 24.70 35.13
CA ALA A 452 29.92 23.26 35.02
C ALA A 452 28.60 22.45 34.98
N ILE A 453 27.58 22.87 35.74
CA ILE A 453 26.23 22.28 35.60
C ILE A 453 25.61 22.67 34.24
N GLN A 454 25.74 23.91 33.79
CA GLN A 454 25.21 24.34 32.48
C GLN A 454 25.85 23.58 31.30
N ILE A 455 27.17 23.35 31.31
CA ILE A 455 27.87 22.57 30.27
C ILE A 455 27.17 21.23 30.04
N ILE A 456 26.93 20.46 31.11
CA ILE A 456 26.35 19.12 31.00
C ILE A 456 24.84 19.19 30.73
N LEU A 457 24.09 20.10 31.36
CA LEU A 457 22.65 20.25 31.12
C LEU A 457 22.33 20.68 29.67
N HIS A 458 23.16 21.50 29.03
CA HIS A 458 22.97 21.81 27.61
C HIS A 458 23.18 20.58 26.70
N GLN A 459 24.06 19.65 27.07
CA GLN A 459 24.18 18.38 26.35
C GLN A 459 22.97 17.47 26.61
N TYR A 460 22.45 17.39 27.85
CA TYR A 460 21.15 16.74 28.12
C TYR A 460 20.04 17.33 27.26
N TYR A 461 19.91 18.66 27.19
CA TYR A 461 18.89 19.35 26.39
C TYR A 461 19.00 19.01 24.89
N TYR A 462 20.21 19.02 24.34
CA TYR A 462 20.41 18.67 22.92
C TYR A 462 20.12 17.20 22.63
N VAL A 463 20.60 16.28 23.47
CA VAL A 463 20.39 14.84 23.27
C VAL A 463 18.92 14.47 23.44
N LEU A 464 18.20 15.04 24.42
CA LEU A 464 16.75 14.84 24.58
C LEU A 464 15.92 15.30 23.37
N ASN A 465 16.43 16.24 22.57
CA ASN A 465 15.81 16.71 21.34
C ASN A 465 16.30 16.00 20.07
N THR A 466 17.22 15.03 20.17
CA THR A 466 17.83 14.34 19.00
C THR A 466 17.97 12.81 19.14
N CYS A 467 17.68 12.23 20.31
CA CYS A 467 17.82 10.80 20.59
C CYS A 467 16.66 9.94 20.04
N LYS A 468 16.70 8.63 20.27
CA LYS A 468 15.56 7.74 19.98
C LYS A 468 14.50 7.80 21.09
N PRO A 469 13.19 7.66 20.78
CA PRO A 469 12.12 7.58 21.78
C PRO A 469 12.37 6.60 22.94
N GLU A 470 12.98 5.44 22.66
CA GLU A 470 13.37 4.44 23.67
C GLU A 470 14.33 5.01 24.73
N ILE A 471 15.29 5.83 24.30
CA ILE A 471 16.28 6.47 25.16
C ILE A 471 15.62 7.58 25.97
N LEU A 472 14.72 8.35 25.35
CA LEU A 472 13.92 9.37 26.04
C LEU A 472 13.08 8.76 27.19
N LEU A 473 12.43 7.62 26.98
CA LEU A 473 11.68 6.91 28.03
C LEU A 473 12.60 6.36 29.14
N LYS A 474 13.75 5.77 28.76
CA LYS A 474 14.79 5.35 29.72
C LYS A 474 15.28 6.51 30.61
N VAL A 475 15.41 7.71 30.05
CA VAL A 475 15.76 8.92 30.80
C VAL A 475 14.58 9.42 31.64
N GLY A 476 13.34 9.32 31.15
CA GLY A 476 12.13 9.60 31.93
C GLY A 476 12.13 8.86 33.29
N ALA A 477 12.50 7.58 33.30
CA ALA A 477 12.50 6.75 34.52
C ALA A 477 13.38 7.29 35.68
N THR A 478 14.36 8.17 35.42
CA THR A 478 15.21 8.83 36.43
C THR A 478 14.72 10.22 36.84
N TYR A 479 13.59 10.70 36.31
CA TYR A 479 12.97 11.98 36.66
C TYR A 479 12.94 12.29 38.18
N PRO A 480 12.51 11.37 39.08
CA PRO A 480 12.43 11.67 40.51
C PRO A 480 13.79 12.00 41.16
N GLU A 481 14.88 11.47 40.62
CA GLU A 481 16.24 11.70 41.11
C GLU A 481 16.80 13.02 40.57
N MET A 482 16.58 13.30 39.28
CA MET A 482 16.95 14.59 38.67
C MET A 482 16.18 15.77 39.30
N ALA A 483 14.90 15.58 39.61
CA ALA A 483 14.09 16.54 40.37
C ALA A 483 14.57 16.69 41.84
N GLY A 484 15.32 15.72 42.37
CA GLY A 484 16.07 15.86 43.61
C GLY A 484 17.25 16.84 43.49
N GLN A 485 17.98 16.80 42.37
CA GLN A 485 19.10 17.71 42.10
C GLN A 485 18.64 19.15 41.85
N GLU A 486 17.44 19.35 41.28
CA GLU A 486 16.86 20.69 41.11
C GLU A 486 16.69 21.42 42.45
N LYS A 487 16.34 20.70 43.53
CA LYS A 487 16.18 21.30 44.87
C LYS A 487 17.45 21.95 45.39
N ILE A 488 18.62 21.39 45.06
CA ILE A 488 19.92 21.99 45.41
C ILE A 488 20.03 23.39 44.79
N ILE A 489 19.59 23.56 43.54
CA ILE A 489 19.60 24.86 42.85
C ILE A 489 18.56 25.81 43.48
N ASP A 490 17.39 25.28 43.84
CA ASP A 490 16.36 26.07 44.55
C ASP A 490 16.81 26.53 45.95
N ASP A 491 17.61 25.75 46.67
CA ASP A 491 18.20 26.17 47.95
C ASP A 491 19.14 27.37 47.77
N PHE A 492 19.97 27.39 46.72
CA PHE A 492 20.78 28.57 46.37
C PHE A 492 19.94 29.78 45.93
N ILE A 493 18.80 29.56 45.28
CA ILE A 493 17.84 30.62 44.93
C ILE A 493 17.11 31.15 46.17
N GLU A 494 16.79 30.31 47.15
CA GLU A 494 16.25 30.73 48.45
C GLU A 494 17.28 31.52 49.28
N LEU A 495 18.54 31.12 49.26
CA LEU A 495 19.64 31.89 49.87
C LEU A 495 19.81 33.27 49.21
N LEU A 496 19.67 33.36 47.87
CA LEU A 496 19.64 34.64 47.15
C LEU A 496 18.42 35.51 47.52
N LYS A 497 17.21 34.94 47.54
CA LYS A 497 15.97 35.66 47.91
C LYS A 497 16.01 36.24 49.34
N ARG A 498 16.74 35.58 50.25
CA ARG A 498 16.91 36.00 51.65
C ARG A 498 18.13 36.91 51.86
N ASP A 499 18.84 37.24 50.78
CA ASP A 499 20.16 37.89 50.73
C ASP A 499 21.28 37.20 51.54
N GLN A 500 21.04 35.94 51.93
CA GLN A 500 21.92 35.12 52.76
C GLN A 500 23.07 34.46 51.97
N LEU A 501 23.12 34.59 50.64
CA LEU A 501 24.25 34.10 49.86
C LEU A 501 25.50 34.97 50.10
N ASP A 502 26.48 34.44 50.83
CA ASP A 502 27.74 35.08 51.22
C ASP A 502 28.96 34.17 51.00
N GLU A 503 30.17 34.67 51.32
CA GLU A 503 31.43 33.92 51.14
C GLU A 503 31.57 32.63 51.98
N ASN A 504 30.71 32.42 52.99
CA ASN A 504 30.87 31.36 53.99
C ASN A 504 30.15 30.05 53.61
N ILE A 505 29.35 30.05 52.56
CA ILE A 505 28.54 28.89 52.14
C ILE A 505 29.38 27.87 51.37
N SER A 506 29.29 26.59 51.79
CA SER A 506 29.96 25.48 51.11
C SER A 506 29.35 25.20 49.72
N MET A 507 30.22 25.06 48.73
CA MET A 507 29.85 24.74 47.34
C MET A 507 29.78 23.24 47.05
N GLU A 508 30.04 22.38 48.05
CA GLU A 508 30.05 20.91 47.89
C GLU A 508 28.75 20.34 47.31
N THR A 509 27.60 20.97 47.59
CA THR A 509 26.31 20.53 47.08
C THR A 509 26.17 20.78 45.57
N LEU A 510 26.70 21.89 45.06
CA LEU A 510 26.83 22.13 43.62
C LEU A 510 27.81 21.15 42.98
N GLU A 511 28.95 20.88 43.61
CA GLU A 511 29.92 19.90 43.10
C GLU A 511 29.32 18.49 43.01
N LYS A 512 28.56 18.06 44.04
CA LYS A 512 27.82 16.78 44.03
C LYS A 512 26.76 16.74 42.91
N CYS A 513 26.11 17.87 42.61
CA CYS A 513 25.19 18.02 41.49
C CYS A 513 25.90 17.92 40.11
N VAL A 514 27.04 18.59 39.93
CA VAL A 514 27.89 18.46 38.71
C VAL A 514 28.29 17.00 38.51
N ASN A 515 28.78 16.35 39.56
CA ASN A 515 29.27 14.96 39.48
C ASN A 515 28.12 13.97 39.19
N TYR A 516 26.92 14.17 39.73
CA TYR A 516 25.73 13.37 39.39
C TYR A 516 25.41 13.44 37.89
N PHE A 517 25.26 14.64 37.32
CA PHE A 517 24.89 14.76 35.91
C PHE A 517 25.96 14.22 34.95
N ASN A 518 27.25 14.45 35.24
CA ASN A 518 28.35 13.94 34.41
C ASN A 518 28.52 12.41 34.50
N THR A 519 28.35 11.80 35.68
CA THR A 519 28.43 10.33 35.81
C THR A 519 27.21 9.62 35.20
N LEU A 520 26.02 10.21 35.30
CA LEU A 520 24.79 9.62 34.78
C LEU A 520 24.63 9.76 33.25
N PHE A 521 25.22 10.80 32.64
CA PHE A 521 25.10 11.08 31.19
C PHE A 521 25.51 9.90 30.29
N PRO A 522 26.72 9.32 30.39
CA PRO A 522 27.11 8.18 29.55
C PRO A 522 26.30 6.91 29.86
N VAL A 523 25.84 6.72 31.10
CA VAL A 523 25.02 5.59 31.52
C VAL A 523 23.62 5.65 30.88
N LEU A 524 23.06 6.85 30.72
CA LEU A 524 21.76 7.06 30.08
C LEU A 524 21.85 6.97 28.55
N PHE A 525 22.73 7.76 27.92
CA PHE A 525 22.74 7.95 26.46
C PHE A 525 23.69 7.02 25.70
N GLY A 526 24.67 6.41 26.36
CA GLY A 526 25.69 5.57 25.74
C GLY A 526 26.79 6.34 25.00
N PRO A 527 27.81 5.63 24.46
CA PRO A 527 29.01 6.24 23.89
C PRO A 527 28.80 6.90 22.52
N ASP A 528 27.63 6.73 21.89
CA ASP A 528 27.30 7.26 20.55
C ASP A 528 26.26 8.39 20.59
N ALA A 529 26.10 9.04 21.75
CA ALA A 529 25.30 10.25 21.90
C ALA A 529 25.85 11.38 21.00
N LYS A 530 25.00 11.99 20.17
CA LYS A 530 25.35 13.20 19.42
C LYS A 530 25.42 14.39 20.40
N LEU A 531 26.58 15.05 20.46
CA LEU A 531 26.78 16.25 21.28
C LEU A 531 26.57 17.53 20.46
N ASN A 532 26.21 18.62 21.12
CA ASN A 532 26.27 19.96 20.53
C ASN A 532 27.66 20.54 20.81
N HIS A 533 28.53 20.43 19.81
CA HIS A 533 29.93 20.86 19.85
C HIS A 533 30.07 22.38 20.03
N MET A 534 29.20 23.18 19.40
CA MET A 534 29.25 24.64 19.50
C MET A 534 28.89 25.14 20.90
N GLN A 535 27.81 24.61 21.50
CA GLN A 535 27.40 24.94 22.86
C GLN A 535 28.40 24.41 23.90
N LEU A 536 28.91 23.18 23.70
CA LEU A 536 29.95 22.58 24.55
C LEU A 536 31.17 23.50 24.67
N LEU A 537 31.69 24.00 23.55
CA LEU A 537 32.85 24.90 23.54
C LEU A 537 32.51 26.29 24.09
N THR A 538 31.32 26.81 23.77
CA THR A 538 30.84 28.10 24.28
C THR A 538 30.80 28.12 25.82
N ASP A 539 30.31 27.05 26.45
CA ASP A 539 30.19 27.00 27.91
C ASP A 539 31.48 26.57 28.61
N ASN A 540 32.30 25.69 28.02
CA ASN A 540 33.66 25.44 28.51
C ASN A 540 34.50 26.72 28.51
N ALA A 541 34.38 27.55 27.48
CA ALA A 541 35.07 28.85 27.42
C ALA A 541 34.62 29.81 28.53
N LYS A 542 33.32 29.87 28.85
CA LYS A 542 32.80 30.66 29.99
C LYS A 542 33.36 30.13 31.32
N CYS A 543 33.24 28.82 31.53
CA CYS A 543 33.63 28.11 32.75
C CYS A 543 35.12 28.31 33.09
N LEU A 544 36.00 28.01 32.13
CA LEU A 544 37.44 28.16 32.30
C LEU A 544 37.85 29.63 32.43
N THR A 545 37.18 30.58 31.76
CA THR A 545 37.44 32.02 31.96
C THR A 545 37.22 32.40 33.42
N THR A 546 36.04 32.08 33.99
CA THR A 546 35.72 32.45 35.38
C THR A 546 36.64 31.83 36.43
N LEU A 547 37.20 30.64 36.17
CA LEU A 547 38.17 30.04 37.09
C LEU A 547 39.59 30.57 36.89
N THR A 548 39.95 30.97 35.67
CA THR A 548 41.24 31.61 35.38
C THR A 548 41.33 32.99 36.05
N ASP A 549 40.22 33.71 36.16
CA ASP A 549 40.12 34.92 37.00
C ASP A 549 40.35 34.60 38.49
N SER A 550 39.89 33.44 39.00
CA SER A 550 40.22 32.96 40.36
C SER A 550 41.71 32.68 40.51
N PHE A 551 42.33 31.97 39.56
CA PHE A 551 43.77 31.64 39.62
C PHE A 551 44.64 32.88 39.75
N ILE A 552 44.32 33.95 39.01
CA ILE A 552 45.05 35.23 39.04
C ILE A 552 44.87 35.91 40.41
N VAL A 553 43.65 35.97 40.94
CA VAL A 553 43.37 36.60 42.25
C VAL A 553 43.94 35.79 43.41
N ASP A 554 43.69 34.48 43.48
CA ASP A 554 44.24 33.60 44.53
C ASP A 554 45.79 33.67 44.51
N SER A 555 46.45 33.66 43.35
CA SER A 555 47.91 33.80 43.25
C SER A 555 48.43 35.18 43.65
N ALA A 556 47.69 36.26 43.34
CA ALA A 556 48.03 37.61 43.79
C ALA A 556 47.86 37.75 45.32
N VAL A 557 46.86 37.09 45.90
CA VAL A 557 46.65 37.05 47.36
C VAL A 557 47.77 36.26 48.05
N ILE A 558 48.14 35.06 47.56
CA ILE A 558 49.29 34.30 48.11
C ILE A 558 50.56 35.15 48.06
N LYS A 559 50.84 35.80 46.91
CA LYS A 559 52.01 36.68 46.78
C LYS A 559 51.97 37.90 47.69
N CYS A 560 50.80 38.44 48.00
CA CYS A 560 50.64 39.56 48.94
C CYS A 560 50.81 39.13 50.41
N LEU A 561 50.48 37.87 50.75
CA LEU A 561 50.61 37.31 52.10
C LEU A 561 52.02 36.81 52.44
N MET A 562 52.92 36.69 51.45
CA MET A 562 54.31 36.28 51.65
C MET A 562 55.21 37.46 52.05
N GLU A 563 56.21 37.18 52.88
CA GLU A 563 57.34 38.10 53.11
C GLU A 563 58.15 38.35 51.82
N SER A 564 58.86 39.48 51.76
CA SER A 564 59.65 39.94 50.61
C SER A 564 60.93 39.12 50.36
N SER A 565 60.80 37.83 50.06
CA SER A 565 61.90 36.89 49.79
C SER A 565 61.61 36.00 48.58
N LYS A 566 62.63 35.79 47.74
CA LYS A 566 62.52 35.02 46.48
C LYS A 566 62.49 33.51 46.74
N GLY A 567 61.31 32.99 47.05
CA GLY A 567 61.05 31.54 47.23
C GLY A 567 60.40 30.86 46.03
N ASP A 568 60.44 29.52 46.01
CA ASP A 568 59.81 28.68 44.96
C ASP A 568 58.33 29.02 44.74
N MET A 569 57.62 29.36 45.83
CA MET A 569 56.20 29.72 45.81
C MET A 569 55.94 31.06 45.12
N GLU A 570 56.86 32.02 45.17
CA GLU A 570 56.73 33.30 44.44
C GLU A 570 56.83 33.05 42.92
N LEU A 571 57.78 32.20 42.52
CA LEU A 571 57.97 31.77 41.13
C LEU A 571 56.80 30.92 40.64
N LEU A 572 56.19 30.10 41.50
CA LEU A 572 54.96 29.38 41.20
C LEU A 572 53.80 30.35 40.96
N CYS A 573 53.53 31.28 41.88
CA CYS A 573 52.46 32.28 41.72
C CYS A 573 52.64 33.12 40.45
N GLN A 574 53.88 33.53 40.13
CA GLN A 574 54.17 34.24 38.88
C GLN A 574 53.92 33.37 37.64
N HIS A 575 54.28 32.08 37.67
CA HIS A 575 53.97 31.15 36.60
C HIS A 575 52.46 30.93 36.44
N VAL A 576 51.71 30.77 37.54
CA VAL A 576 50.24 30.63 37.50
C VAL A 576 49.60 31.84 36.82
N VAL A 577 50.01 33.07 37.16
CA VAL A 577 49.50 34.30 36.52
C VAL A 577 49.84 34.32 35.02
N THR A 578 51.10 34.12 34.63
CA THR A 578 51.50 34.15 33.19
C THR A 578 50.78 33.08 32.37
N SER A 579 50.65 31.86 32.89
CA SER A 579 49.91 30.77 32.24
C SER A 579 48.41 31.08 32.16
N SER A 580 47.85 31.73 33.18
CA SER A 580 46.45 32.19 33.22
C SER A 580 46.17 33.30 32.21
N GLU A 581 47.04 34.30 32.09
CA GLU A 581 46.95 35.35 31.07
C GLU A 581 47.02 34.77 29.65
N THR A 582 47.90 33.78 29.44
CA THR A 582 48.02 33.06 28.16
C THR A 582 46.75 32.25 27.87
N LEU A 583 46.22 31.54 28.85
CA LEU A 583 44.97 30.78 28.74
C LEU A 583 43.78 31.69 28.41
N LEU A 584 43.65 32.85 29.07
CA LEU A 584 42.63 33.86 28.77
C LEU A 584 42.74 34.40 27.32
N GLN A 585 43.93 34.45 26.72
CA GLN A 585 44.08 34.81 25.31
C GLN A 585 43.54 33.69 24.40
N GLN A 586 43.87 32.42 24.66
CA GLN A 586 43.37 31.29 23.87
C GLN A 586 41.85 31.12 23.98
N LEU A 587 41.28 31.26 25.19
CA LEU A 587 39.82 31.22 25.40
C LEU A 587 39.09 32.36 24.66
N LYS A 588 39.70 33.55 24.57
CA LYS A 588 39.17 34.67 23.75
C LYS A 588 39.27 34.39 22.25
N LEU A 589 40.30 33.69 21.78
CA LEU A 589 40.40 33.25 20.38
C LEU A 589 39.30 32.24 20.03
N ILE A 590 39.08 31.22 20.86
CA ILE A 590 37.99 30.24 20.71
C ILE A 590 36.63 30.96 20.61
N LYS A 591 36.31 31.83 21.59
CA LYS A 591 35.05 32.59 21.60
C LYS A 591 34.86 33.48 20.35
N ARG A 592 35.94 33.93 19.71
CA ARG A 592 35.90 34.76 18.49
C ARG A 592 35.80 33.93 17.20
N ARG A 593 36.23 32.66 17.21
CA ARG A 593 36.21 31.74 16.06
C ARG A 593 34.98 30.84 16.01
N LEU A 594 34.26 30.66 17.12
CA LEU A 594 32.97 29.95 17.11
C LEU A 594 31.94 30.70 16.24
N PRO A 595 31.12 29.99 15.44
CA PRO A 595 30.04 30.61 14.67
C PRO A 595 29.03 31.36 15.54
N MET A 596 28.43 32.42 14.99
CA MET A 596 27.34 33.16 15.65
C MET A 596 25.95 32.56 15.40
N ASP A 597 25.84 31.57 14.50
CA ASP A 597 24.57 30.90 14.18
C ASP A 597 24.30 29.75 15.16
N THR A 598 23.25 29.89 15.96
CA THR A 598 22.81 28.91 16.96
C THR A 598 22.31 27.59 16.37
N ASN A 599 22.07 27.50 15.05
CA ASN A 599 21.62 26.27 14.39
C ASN A 599 22.75 25.26 14.15
N ILE A 600 24.03 25.65 14.26
CA ILE A 600 25.18 24.78 13.98
C ILE A 600 25.48 23.92 15.22
N SER A 601 25.15 22.62 15.17
CA SER A 601 25.39 21.71 16.29
C SER A 601 26.74 20.99 16.22
N ASN A 602 27.19 20.57 15.04
CA ASN A 602 28.41 19.79 14.86
C ASN A 602 29.56 20.62 14.25
N LEU A 603 30.68 20.71 14.98
CA LEU A 603 31.92 21.37 14.55
C LEU A 603 33.03 20.38 14.10
N GLY A 604 32.70 19.12 13.81
CA GLY A 604 33.67 18.11 13.36
C GLY A 604 34.58 17.53 14.44
N LEU A 605 34.35 17.86 15.72
CA LEU A 605 35.21 17.44 16.84
C LEU A 605 35.19 15.91 17.05
N ASN A 606 36.38 15.33 17.30
CA ASN A 606 36.53 13.94 17.72
C ASN A 606 36.01 13.71 19.15
N LYS A 607 35.57 12.49 19.48
CA LYS A 607 35.10 12.12 20.84
C LYS A 607 36.14 12.44 21.93
N GLU A 608 37.43 12.23 21.64
CA GLU A 608 38.58 12.57 22.49
C GLU A 608 38.55 14.03 22.97
N VAL A 609 38.05 14.96 22.16
CA VAL A 609 37.97 16.39 22.52
C VAL A 609 37.02 16.63 23.69
N HIS A 610 35.91 15.87 23.76
CA HIS A 610 34.97 15.97 24.88
C HIS A 610 35.60 15.45 26.19
N GLU A 611 36.31 14.32 26.12
CA GLU A 611 37.01 13.74 27.26
C GLU A 611 38.15 14.66 27.74
N ASN A 612 38.93 15.24 26.82
CA ASN A 612 39.99 16.19 27.13
C ASN A 612 39.46 17.49 27.76
N LEU A 613 38.28 17.98 27.32
CA LEU A 613 37.61 19.13 27.96
C LEU A 613 37.14 18.80 29.38
N PHE A 614 36.62 17.60 29.62
CA PHE A 614 36.26 17.16 30.97
C PHE A 614 37.50 17.00 31.88
N GLN A 615 38.61 16.49 31.34
CA GLN A 615 39.91 16.49 32.04
C GLN A 615 40.41 17.91 32.31
N CYS A 616 40.22 18.87 31.39
CA CYS A 616 40.53 20.28 31.64
C CYS A 616 39.71 20.86 32.80
N TYR A 617 38.42 20.55 32.90
CA TYR A 617 37.58 20.89 34.05
C TYR A 617 38.14 20.31 35.36
N GLN A 618 38.54 19.03 35.38
CA GLN A 618 39.11 18.39 36.58
C GLN A 618 40.46 19.01 37.00
N HIS A 619 41.39 19.20 36.06
CA HIS A 619 42.67 19.86 36.34
C HIS A 619 42.49 21.30 36.82
N ALA A 620 41.53 22.03 36.23
CA ALA A 620 41.25 23.40 36.63
C ALA A 620 40.65 23.46 38.05
N LEU A 621 39.76 22.53 38.39
CA LEU A 621 39.19 22.38 39.72
C LEU A 621 40.24 22.02 40.77
N LYS A 622 41.16 21.08 40.48
CA LYS A 622 42.29 20.74 41.36
C LYS A 622 43.14 21.99 41.67
N VAL A 623 43.56 22.74 40.64
CA VAL A 623 44.33 23.99 40.81
C VAL A 623 43.57 25.02 41.65
N SER A 624 42.26 25.24 41.41
CA SER A 624 41.48 26.22 42.19
C SER A 624 41.35 25.82 43.66
N LYS A 625 41.10 24.54 43.94
CA LYS A 625 41.00 24.00 45.31
C LYS A 625 42.32 24.15 46.06
N THR A 626 43.45 23.74 45.47
CA THR A 626 44.77 23.89 46.10
C THR A 626 45.11 25.36 46.34
N LEU A 627 44.95 26.25 45.36
CA LEU A 627 45.25 27.68 45.52
C LEU A 627 44.37 28.33 46.61
N ASN A 628 43.06 28.06 46.62
CA ASN A 628 42.20 28.62 47.67
C ASN A 628 42.52 28.05 49.06
N ASP A 629 42.83 26.77 49.19
CA ASP A 629 43.14 26.17 50.48
C ASP A 629 44.47 26.68 51.04
N VAL A 630 45.44 27.00 50.18
CA VAL A 630 46.63 27.79 50.55
C VAL A 630 46.23 29.17 51.04
N VAL A 631 45.50 29.98 50.24
CA VAL A 631 45.03 31.32 50.67
C VAL A 631 44.35 31.27 52.04
N ARG A 632 43.39 30.35 52.21
CA ARG A 632 42.58 30.18 53.42
C ARG A 632 43.44 29.80 54.63
N THR A 633 44.36 28.85 54.46
CA THR A 633 45.23 28.36 55.54
C THR A 633 46.33 29.38 55.88
N THR A 634 46.87 30.11 54.90
CA THR A 634 47.81 31.21 55.13
C THR A 634 47.15 32.37 55.88
N ILE A 635 45.92 32.77 55.53
CA ILE A 635 45.16 33.78 56.28
C ILE A 635 44.88 33.30 57.72
N GLN A 636 44.43 32.04 57.90
CA GLN A 636 44.21 31.47 59.23
C GLN A 636 45.50 31.44 60.07
N THR A 637 46.64 31.09 59.47
CA THR A 637 47.95 31.10 60.12
C THR A 637 48.36 32.51 60.53
N LEU A 638 48.17 33.50 59.65
CA LEU A 638 48.51 34.90 59.89
C LEU A 638 47.67 35.52 61.02
N VAL A 639 46.36 35.24 61.02
CA VAL A 639 45.45 35.62 62.12
C VAL A 639 45.85 34.95 63.44
N ALA A 640 46.24 33.67 63.41
CA ALA A 640 46.68 32.94 64.61
C ALA A 640 48.03 33.43 65.17
N SER A 641 48.92 33.98 64.33
CA SER A 641 50.17 34.61 64.79
C SER A 641 49.99 36.03 65.34
N GLY A 642 48.86 36.69 65.09
CA GLY A 642 48.54 38.02 65.61
C GLY A 642 49.28 39.21 64.96
N ASP A 643 50.37 38.98 64.22
CA ASP A 643 51.15 40.01 63.54
C ASP A 643 50.60 40.27 62.13
N THR A 644 49.53 41.09 62.03
CA THR A 644 48.82 41.34 60.77
C THR A 644 49.51 42.32 59.81
N GLU A 645 50.71 42.82 60.15
CA GLU A 645 51.47 43.76 59.31
C GLU A 645 52.72 43.14 58.68
N GLN A 646 53.22 42.03 59.23
CA GLN A 646 54.26 41.20 58.61
C GLN A 646 53.64 40.06 57.79
N GLY A 647 54.38 39.57 56.78
CA GLY A 647 53.94 38.44 55.96
C GLY A 647 54.14 37.09 56.66
N VAL A 648 53.72 36.01 56.00
CA VAL A 648 54.10 34.65 56.38
C VAL A 648 55.42 34.29 55.67
N THR A 649 56.36 33.70 56.41
CA THR A 649 57.65 33.24 55.87
C THR A 649 57.45 32.28 54.68
N PRO A 650 58.29 32.34 53.63
CA PRO A 650 58.06 31.57 52.40
C PRO A 650 58.06 30.05 52.62
N ASP A 651 58.83 29.54 53.57
CA ASP A 651 58.87 28.11 53.91
C ASP A 651 57.55 27.63 54.54
N LYS A 652 56.93 28.42 55.43
CA LYS A 652 55.62 28.08 55.99
C LYS A 652 54.52 28.08 54.92
N VAL A 653 54.59 29.00 53.95
CA VAL A 653 53.66 29.01 52.81
C VAL A 653 53.89 27.79 51.90
N LYS A 654 55.13 27.33 51.77
CA LYS A 654 55.49 26.10 51.06
C LYS A 654 54.98 24.84 51.77
N ASP A 655 55.09 24.75 53.09
CA ASP A 655 54.53 23.65 53.90
C ASP A 655 52.99 23.62 53.81
N ILE A 656 52.34 24.78 53.92
CA ILE A 656 50.89 24.91 53.70
C ILE A 656 50.50 24.44 52.28
N ALA A 657 51.31 24.78 51.27
CA ALA A 657 51.08 24.35 49.90
C ALA A 657 51.32 22.85 49.67
N ILE A 658 52.25 22.21 50.39
CA ILE A 658 52.41 20.74 50.35
C ILE A 658 51.15 20.06 50.86
N ASN A 659 50.68 20.44 52.06
CA ASN A 659 49.45 19.90 52.66
C ASN A 659 48.22 20.12 51.76
N ALA A 660 48.12 21.28 51.08
CA ALA A 660 47.05 21.59 50.14
C ALA A 660 47.19 20.89 48.77
N SER A 661 48.39 20.43 48.40
CA SER A 661 48.61 19.66 47.17
C SER A 661 48.22 18.19 47.38
N GLU A 662 48.79 17.55 48.40
CA GLU A 662 48.50 16.17 48.81
C GLU A 662 46.98 15.93 48.94
N LYS A 663 46.27 16.87 49.59
CA LYS A 663 44.83 16.85 49.84
C LYS A 663 43.90 16.88 48.61
N PHE A 664 44.36 17.36 47.45
CA PHE A 664 43.51 17.47 46.24
C PHE A 664 44.07 16.81 44.99
N TYR A 665 45.38 16.49 44.97
CA TYR A 665 46.01 15.68 43.95
C TYR A 665 46.06 14.19 44.35
N GLU A 666 46.07 13.88 45.65
CA GLU A 666 46.10 12.52 46.20
C GLU A 666 47.22 11.67 45.56
N GLN A 667 46.87 10.75 44.65
CA GLN A 667 47.81 9.86 43.97
C GLN A 667 48.58 10.54 42.83
N ASP A 668 48.13 11.70 42.35
CA ASP A 668 48.77 12.48 41.29
C ASP A 668 49.84 13.46 41.84
N ASP A 669 50.05 13.54 43.15
CA ASP A 669 50.85 14.63 43.73
C ASP A 669 52.36 14.45 43.52
N LEU A 670 52.97 15.46 42.90
CA LEU A 670 54.41 15.62 42.71
C LEU A 670 54.93 16.86 43.49
N GLY A 671 54.19 17.27 44.52
CA GLY A 671 54.36 18.51 45.25
C GLY A 671 53.80 19.74 44.51
N PRO A 672 53.42 20.81 45.24
CA PRO A 672 52.59 21.90 44.74
C PRO A 672 53.14 22.60 43.49
N VAL A 673 54.47 22.71 43.39
CA VAL A 673 55.13 23.36 42.25
C VAL A 673 54.97 22.56 40.96
N GLN A 674 54.95 21.23 41.00
CA GLN A 674 54.84 20.39 39.80
C GLN A 674 53.39 20.01 39.51
N SER A 675 52.59 19.67 40.52
CA SER A 675 51.18 19.26 40.35
C SER A 675 50.34 20.38 39.70
N ILE A 676 50.53 21.63 40.14
CA ILE A 676 49.87 22.80 39.55
C ILE A 676 50.43 23.10 38.15
N LYS A 677 51.75 23.03 37.94
CA LYS A 677 52.36 23.26 36.61
C LYS A 677 51.88 22.24 35.58
N ASN A 678 51.86 20.96 35.91
CA ASN A 678 51.39 19.90 35.01
C ASN A 678 49.91 20.11 34.66
N SER A 679 49.08 20.49 35.63
CA SER A 679 47.66 20.79 35.41
C SER A 679 47.44 21.99 34.50
N LEU A 680 48.15 23.10 34.74
CA LEU A 680 48.07 24.30 33.88
C LEU A 680 48.63 24.05 32.47
N ASN A 681 49.74 23.30 32.36
CA ASN A 681 50.31 22.91 31.07
C ASN A 681 49.35 22.01 30.29
N PHE A 682 48.64 21.07 30.94
CA PHE A 682 47.61 20.25 30.29
C PHE A 682 46.48 21.10 29.73
N ILE A 683 45.87 21.95 30.57
CA ILE A 683 44.76 22.84 30.16
C ILE A 683 45.22 23.75 29.01
N LEU A 684 46.39 24.39 29.14
CA LEU A 684 46.92 25.28 28.12
C LEU A 684 47.20 24.55 26.81
N THR A 685 47.71 23.32 26.85
CA THR A 685 47.98 22.49 25.66
C THR A 685 46.67 22.14 24.95
N GLN A 686 45.68 21.59 25.65
CA GLN A 686 44.39 21.19 25.06
C GLN A 686 43.62 22.39 24.49
N ILE A 687 43.58 23.51 25.23
CA ILE A 687 42.89 24.73 24.80
C ILE A 687 43.61 25.41 23.63
N THR A 688 44.95 25.34 23.55
CA THR A 688 45.71 25.83 22.38
C THR A 688 45.50 24.94 21.16
N GLN A 689 45.52 23.61 21.32
CA GLN A 689 45.20 22.66 20.25
C GLN A 689 43.80 22.88 19.69
N LEU A 690 42.82 23.17 20.55
CA LEU A 690 41.46 23.46 20.12
C LEU A 690 41.30 24.83 19.45
N ALA A 691 41.99 25.87 19.95
CA ALA A 691 42.04 27.17 19.30
C ALA A 691 42.67 27.09 17.90
N GLN A 692 43.70 26.26 17.73
CA GLN A 692 44.34 25.97 16.45
C GLN A 692 43.40 25.19 15.52
N TYR A 693 42.73 24.13 16.01
CA TYR A 693 41.74 23.37 15.22
C TYR A 693 40.61 24.26 14.66
N LEU A 694 40.06 25.17 15.49
CA LEU A 694 39.02 26.11 15.04
C LEU A 694 39.55 27.15 14.03
N GLN A 695 40.85 27.45 14.05
CA GLN A 695 41.47 28.35 13.08
C GLN A 695 41.72 27.66 11.74
N ASP A 696 42.22 26.42 11.75
CA ASP A 696 42.58 25.69 10.53
C ASP A 696 41.34 25.20 9.76
N ASN A 697 40.24 24.89 10.47
CA ASN A 697 39.01 24.37 9.88
C ASN A 697 37.89 25.42 9.72
N GLU A 698 38.20 26.72 9.81
CA GLU A 698 37.22 27.83 9.79
C GLU A 698 36.27 27.79 8.57
N TYR A 699 36.76 27.37 7.40
CA TYR A 699 35.96 27.22 6.18
C TYR A 699 35.01 26.01 6.22
N GLU A 700 35.47 24.87 6.76
CA GLU A 700 34.66 23.65 6.87
C GLU A 700 33.54 23.82 7.92
N ILE A 701 33.88 24.40 9.06
CA ILE A 701 32.93 24.78 10.11
C ILE A 701 31.84 25.72 9.56
N THR A 702 32.22 26.71 8.75
CA THR A 702 31.28 27.66 8.15
C THR A 702 30.37 26.99 7.10
N THR A 703 30.85 25.96 6.39
CA THR A 703 30.08 25.29 5.32
C THR A 703 29.24 24.11 5.81
N ALA A 704 29.63 23.43 6.90
CA ALA A 704 28.84 22.37 7.55
C ALA A 704 27.43 22.83 7.96
N SER A 705 27.28 24.11 8.30
CA SER A 705 26.02 24.80 8.65
C SER A 705 24.83 24.55 7.71
N LYS A 706 25.09 24.21 6.44
CA LYS A 706 24.05 24.04 5.41
C LYS A 706 23.54 22.60 5.27
N ASN A 707 24.18 21.64 5.93
CA ASN A 707 23.95 20.20 5.75
C ASN A 707 23.30 19.51 6.96
N GLU A 708 23.01 20.24 8.04
CA GLU A 708 22.32 19.67 9.21
C GLU A 708 20.80 19.60 8.99
N GLU A 709 20.33 18.40 8.64
CA GLU A 709 18.92 18.09 8.48
C GLU A 709 18.19 18.19 9.83
N LYS A 710 17.13 19.01 9.90
CA LYS A 710 16.42 19.32 11.15
C LYS A 710 15.64 18.10 11.67
N THR A 711 16.21 17.40 12.65
CA THR A 711 15.60 16.22 13.27
C THR A 711 14.30 16.56 14.00
N VAL A 712 13.23 15.81 13.73
CA VAL A 712 11.95 15.94 14.46
C VAL A 712 12.14 15.55 15.93
N PRO A 713 11.73 16.37 16.91
CA PRO A 713 11.94 16.05 18.33
C PRO A 713 11.36 14.69 18.75
N PRO A 714 12.07 13.87 19.55
CA PRO A 714 11.71 12.47 19.80
C PRO A 714 10.35 12.31 20.49
N ILE A 715 9.95 13.29 21.29
CA ILE A 715 8.62 13.33 21.93
C ILE A 715 7.47 13.45 20.92
N LYS A 716 7.67 14.12 19.77
CA LYS A 716 6.67 14.17 18.70
C LYS A 716 6.57 12.80 18.00
N VAL A 717 7.72 12.21 17.68
CA VAL A 717 7.81 10.86 17.09
C VAL A 717 7.13 9.82 18.00
N ARG A 718 7.34 9.91 19.32
CA ARG A 718 6.67 9.06 20.31
C ARG A 718 5.17 9.33 20.40
N ALA A 719 4.73 10.59 20.44
CA ALA A 719 3.31 10.93 20.45
C ALA A 719 2.57 10.40 19.20
N ASP A 720 3.19 10.47 18.02
CA ASP A 720 2.63 9.94 16.78
C ASP A 720 2.67 8.40 16.70
N ALA A 721 3.62 7.75 17.39
CA ALA A 721 3.58 6.30 17.63
C ALA A 721 2.40 5.92 18.54
N VAL A 722 2.20 6.64 19.66
CA VAL A 722 1.07 6.41 20.59
C VAL A 722 -0.29 6.61 19.91
N LYS A 723 -0.44 7.62 19.03
CA LYS A 723 -1.67 7.78 18.22
C LYS A 723 -1.95 6.54 17.37
N LYS A 724 -0.92 6.02 16.67
CA LYS A 724 -1.02 4.81 15.85
C LYS A 724 -1.29 3.55 16.70
N GLU A 725 -0.67 3.43 17.88
CA GLU A 725 -0.97 2.37 18.86
C GLU A 725 -2.45 2.40 19.29
N LEU A 726 -3.01 3.59 19.53
CA LEU A 726 -4.43 3.77 19.90
C LEU A 726 -5.39 3.49 18.72
N GLU A 727 -5.05 3.91 17.51
CA GLU A 727 -5.82 3.61 16.27
C GLU A 727 -5.83 2.12 15.94
N GLN A 728 -4.68 1.46 16.07
CA GLN A 728 -4.55 0.01 15.96
C GLN A 728 -5.34 -0.70 17.06
N THR A 729 -5.30 -0.20 18.30
CA THR A 729 -6.08 -0.76 19.42
C THR A 729 -7.58 -0.69 19.12
N LYS A 730 -8.12 0.45 18.69
CA LYS A 730 -9.53 0.58 18.24
C LYS A 730 -9.88 -0.42 17.12
N THR A 731 -8.99 -0.56 16.14
CA THR A 731 -9.14 -1.49 15.01
C THR A 731 -9.15 -2.95 15.47
N LEU A 732 -8.32 -3.30 16.45
CA LEU A 732 -8.27 -4.63 17.05
C LEU A 732 -9.49 -4.91 17.93
N THR A 733 -9.97 -3.93 18.69
CA THR A 733 -11.22 -4.04 19.48
C THR A 733 -12.43 -4.30 18.58
N SER A 734 -12.61 -3.53 17.50
CA SER A 734 -13.70 -3.77 16.55
C SER A 734 -13.59 -5.14 15.86
N LYS A 735 -12.37 -5.59 15.52
CA LYS A 735 -12.14 -6.95 15.01
C LYS A 735 -12.47 -8.03 16.04
N LEU A 736 -12.19 -7.80 17.33
CA LEU A 736 -12.55 -8.70 18.42
C LEU A 736 -14.06 -8.78 18.62
N GLU A 737 -14.76 -7.64 18.65
CA GLU A 737 -16.23 -7.56 18.75
C GLU A 737 -16.92 -8.28 17.59
N ASN A 738 -16.44 -8.08 16.36
CA ASN A 738 -16.92 -8.80 15.18
C ASN A 738 -16.69 -10.31 15.32
N LYS A 739 -15.50 -10.75 15.76
CA LYS A 739 -15.21 -12.18 15.99
C LYS A 739 -16.02 -12.76 17.15
N GLU A 740 -16.37 -11.96 18.16
CA GLU A 740 -17.34 -12.38 19.16
C GLU A 740 -18.75 -12.53 18.59
N SER A 741 -19.18 -11.67 17.65
CA SER A 741 -20.45 -11.84 16.94
C SER A 741 -20.45 -13.12 16.12
N ASP A 742 -19.41 -13.36 15.32
CA ASP A 742 -19.22 -14.62 14.58
C ASP A 742 -19.32 -15.83 15.53
N ILE A 743 -18.68 -15.78 16.69
CA ILE A 743 -18.71 -16.85 17.70
C ILE A 743 -20.12 -17.01 18.31
N LYS A 744 -20.87 -15.93 18.53
CA LYS A 744 -22.27 -15.96 19.01
C LYS A 744 -23.19 -16.58 17.96
N GLU A 745 -23.03 -16.22 16.69
CA GLU A 745 -23.78 -16.77 15.56
C GLU A 745 -23.43 -18.24 15.27
N LEU A 746 -22.15 -18.61 15.27
CA LEU A 746 -21.72 -20.00 15.14
C LEU A 746 -22.23 -20.87 16.29
N LYS A 747 -22.26 -20.36 17.54
CA LYS A 747 -22.89 -21.06 18.67
C LYS A 747 -24.41 -21.25 18.48
N LYS A 748 -25.10 -20.25 17.90
CA LYS A 748 -26.53 -20.35 17.54
C LYS A 748 -26.76 -21.41 16.45
N LEU A 749 -25.98 -21.37 15.37
CA LEU A 749 -26.03 -22.35 14.28
C LEU A 749 -25.73 -23.78 14.76
N VAL A 750 -24.73 -23.96 15.64
CA VAL A 750 -24.44 -25.26 16.26
C VAL A 750 -25.63 -25.76 17.09
N LYS A 751 -26.31 -24.88 17.85
CA LYS A 751 -27.52 -25.25 18.60
C LYS A 751 -28.68 -25.63 17.68
N GLU A 752 -28.92 -24.88 16.61
CA GLU A 752 -29.95 -25.19 15.60
C GLU A 752 -29.65 -26.52 14.88
N LYS A 753 -28.38 -26.81 14.56
CA LYS A 753 -27.97 -28.11 14.01
C LYS A 753 -28.13 -29.25 15.02
N GLN A 754 -27.86 -29.02 16.31
CA GLN A 754 -28.11 -30.01 17.36
C GLN A 754 -29.61 -30.30 17.53
N GLU A 755 -30.46 -29.28 17.43
CA GLU A 755 -31.92 -29.43 17.46
C GLU A 755 -32.42 -30.22 16.24
N HIS A 756 -31.97 -29.88 15.02
CA HIS A 756 -32.28 -30.67 13.82
C HIS A 756 -31.76 -32.11 13.88
N LEU A 757 -30.59 -32.37 14.47
CA LEU A 757 -30.08 -33.73 14.68
C LEU A 757 -30.94 -34.51 15.68
N SER A 758 -31.44 -33.86 16.74
CA SER A 758 -32.39 -34.49 17.67
C SER A 758 -33.72 -34.82 16.97
N GLU A 759 -34.24 -33.92 16.13
CA GLU A 759 -35.46 -34.15 15.35
C GLU A 759 -35.28 -35.30 14.35
N MET A 760 -34.16 -35.34 13.62
CA MET A 760 -33.85 -36.42 12.69
C MET A 760 -33.63 -37.77 13.40
N THR A 761 -33.11 -37.76 14.63
CA THR A 761 -33.00 -38.97 15.47
C THR A 761 -34.40 -39.49 15.85
N ILE A 762 -35.30 -38.61 16.30
CA ILE A 762 -36.70 -38.99 16.60
C ILE A 762 -37.43 -39.49 15.34
N ARG A 763 -37.23 -38.83 14.18
CA ARG A 763 -37.79 -39.27 12.89
C ARG A 763 -37.25 -40.64 12.49
N LYS A 764 -35.96 -40.91 12.71
CA LYS A 764 -35.32 -42.22 12.47
C LYS A 764 -35.93 -43.29 13.37
N GLU A 765 -35.97 -43.09 14.68
CA GLU A 765 -36.57 -44.04 15.64
C GLU A 765 -38.03 -44.37 15.29
N LEU A 766 -38.80 -43.36 14.86
CA LEU A 766 -40.19 -43.53 14.43
C LEU A 766 -40.30 -44.31 13.11
N ALA A 767 -39.36 -44.12 12.18
CA ALA A 767 -39.27 -44.89 10.94
C ALA A 767 -38.83 -46.36 11.19
N GLU A 768 -37.84 -46.59 12.05
CA GLU A 768 -37.40 -47.91 12.49
C GLU A 768 -38.54 -48.66 13.21
N LYS A 769 -39.32 -47.97 14.05
CA LYS A 769 -40.52 -48.52 14.69
C LYS A 769 -41.63 -48.88 13.68
N LYS A 770 -41.80 -48.09 12.62
CA LYS A 770 -42.73 -48.42 11.51
C LYS A 770 -42.25 -49.64 10.72
N LEU A 771 -40.96 -49.70 10.38
CA LEU A 771 -40.36 -50.84 9.69
C LEU A 771 -40.47 -52.13 10.53
N GLY A 772 -40.23 -52.04 11.84
CA GLY A 772 -40.41 -53.16 12.77
C GLY A 772 -41.85 -53.65 12.96
N ASN A 773 -42.86 -52.84 12.60
CA ASN A 773 -44.25 -53.28 12.49
C ASN A 773 -44.50 -53.94 11.12
N VAL A 774 -44.09 -53.29 10.02
CA VAL A 774 -44.24 -53.82 8.66
C VAL A 774 -43.56 -55.17 8.48
N ASN A 775 -42.40 -55.39 9.11
CA ASN A 775 -41.73 -56.70 9.11
C ASN A 775 -42.58 -57.78 9.80
N LYS A 776 -43.28 -57.47 10.90
CA LYS A 776 -44.21 -58.41 11.55
C LYS A 776 -45.43 -58.70 10.69
N ASP A 777 -45.96 -57.70 9.98
CA ASP A 777 -47.05 -57.89 9.04
C ASP A 777 -46.62 -58.78 7.85
N TYR A 778 -45.36 -58.67 7.40
CA TYR A 778 -44.76 -59.59 6.42
C TYR A 778 -44.54 -61.00 7.01
N GLU A 779 -44.00 -61.14 8.23
CA GLU A 779 -43.86 -62.44 8.92
C GLU A 779 -45.21 -63.17 9.03
N LEU A 780 -46.25 -62.47 9.50
CA LEU A 780 -47.64 -62.96 9.57
C LEU A 780 -48.25 -63.27 8.19
N THR A 781 -47.70 -62.71 7.11
CA THR A 781 -48.15 -62.99 5.73
C THR A 781 -47.40 -64.17 5.14
N ILE A 782 -46.09 -64.30 5.42
CA ILE A 782 -45.27 -65.46 5.09
C ILE A 782 -45.83 -66.71 5.78
N GLU A 783 -46.20 -66.64 7.07
CA GLU A 783 -46.81 -67.76 7.79
C GLU A 783 -48.13 -68.21 7.14
N LYS A 784 -48.98 -67.27 6.72
CA LYS A 784 -50.23 -67.58 5.98
C LYS A 784 -49.96 -68.22 4.61
N LEU A 785 -48.89 -67.81 3.92
CA LEU A 785 -48.49 -68.38 2.64
C LEU A 785 -47.87 -69.77 2.80
N GLN A 786 -47.09 -70.01 3.87
CA GLN A 786 -46.55 -71.33 4.21
C GLN A 786 -47.68 -72.34 4.46
N ARG A 787 -48.68 -72.00 5.29
CA ARG A 787 -49.85 -72.87 5.52
C ARG A 787 -50.60 -73.20 4.22
N LYS A 788 -50.80 -72.22 3.32
CA LYS A 788 -51.40 -72.46 1.99
C LYS A 788 -50.54 -73.36 1.09
N LEU A 789 -49.22 -73.29 1.21
CA LEU A 789 -48.29 -74.14 0.46
C LEU A 789 -48.36 -75.59 0.97
N GLU A 790 -48.44 -75.79 2.29
CA GLU A 790 -48.68 -77.11 2.90
C GLU A 790 -50.04 -77.68 2.50
N GLU A 791 -51.12 -76.89 2.52
CA GLU A 791 -52.44 -77.29 2.03
C GLU A 791 -52.41 -77.72 0.54
N ALA A 792 -51.73 -76.94 -0.31
CA ALA A 792 -51.57 -77.27 -1.73
C ALA A 792 -50.74 -78.54 -1.94
N HIS A 793 -49.61 -78.69 -1.25
CA HIS A 793 -48.73 -79.86 -1.36
C HIS A 793 -49.44 -81.15 -0.90
N ASN A 794 -50.22 -81.09 0.18
CA ASN A 794 -51.07 -82.20 0.62
C ASN A 794 -52.14 -82.59 -0.41
N ASN A 795 -52.69 -81.62 -1.16
CA ASN A 795 -53.64 -81.91 -2.24
C ASN A 795 -52.95 -82.50 -3.49
N TYR A 796 -51.75 -82.05 -3.85
CA TYR A 796 -50.97 -82.70 -4.91
C TYR A 796 -50.63 -84.15 -4.56
N LYS A 797 -50.19 -84.41 -3.33
CA LYS A 797 -49.84 -85.76 -2.88
C LYS A 797 -51.03 -86.73 -2.83
N LYS A 798 -52.26 -86.24 -2.68
CA LYS A 798 -53.48 -87.05 -2.87
C LYS A 798 -53.68 -87.41 -4.34
N LYS A 799 -53.58 -86.43 -5.25
CA LYS A 799 -53.70 -86.66 -6.69
C LYS A 799 -52.62 -87.58 -7.25
N GLU A 800 -51.39 -87.47 -6.75
CA GLU A 800 -50.28 -88.36 -7.08
C GLU A 800 -50.65 -89.83 -6.80
N LYS A 801 -51.20 -90.10 -5.62
CA LYS A 801 -51.72 -91.43 -5.24
C LYS A 801 -52.94 -91.86 -6.07
N GLU A 802 -53.85 -90.95 -6.39
CA GLU A 802 -54.98 -91.23 -7.32
C GLU A 802 -54.48 -91.61 -8.72
N PHE A 803 -53.38 -90.99 -9.19
CA PHE A 803 -52.75 -91.33 -10.47
C PHE A 803 -52.00 -92.67 -10.44
N GLU A 804 -51.28 -92.98 -9.35
CA GLU A 804 -50.67 -94.31 -9.13
C GLU A 804 -51.74 -95.42 -9.18
N GLU A 805 -52.87 -95.25 -8.48
CA GLU A 805 -53.99 -96.20 -8.48
C GLU A 805 -54.61 -96.40 -9.88
N THR A 806 -54.63 -95.37 -10.75
CA THR A 806 -55.04 -95.55 -12.15
C THR A 806 -53.96 -96.14 -13.06
N LEU A 807 -52.67 -95.96 -12.75
CA LEU A 807 -51.57 -96.54 -13.53
C LEU A 807 -51.49 -98.05 -13.33
N ASP A 808 -51.61 -98.55 -12.09
CA ASP A 808 -51.68 -99.98 -11.80
C ASP A 808 -52.85 -100.66 -12.52
N HIS A 809 -54.01 -99.98 -12.60
CA HIS A 809 -55.17 -100.49 -13.33
C HIS A 809 -54.92 -100.58 -14.85
N LEU A 810 -54.28 -99.56 -15.45
CA LEU A 810 -53.94 -99.57 -16.87
C LEU A 810 -52.84 -100.60 -17.20
N GLN A 811 -51.87 -100.81 -16.30
CA GLN A 811 -50.84 -101.85 -16.47
C GLN A 811 -51.47 -103.25 -16.45
N THR A 812 -52.46 -103.47 -15.58
CA THR A 812 -53.23 -104.73 -15.52
C THR A 812 -53.97 -105.02 -16.84
N ASP A 813 -54.55 -103.99 -17.48
CA ASP A 813 -55.21 -104.13 -18.78
C ASP A 813 -54.23 -104.43 -19.93
N ILE A 814 -53.02 -103.86 -19.89
CA ILE A 814 -51.95 -104.11 -20.89
C ILE A 814 -51.50 -105.58 -20.86
N ASP A 815 -51.25 -106.12 -19.67
CA ASP A 815 -50.78 -107.50 -19.50
C ASP A 815 -51.82 -108.52 -20.01
N SER A 816 -53.12 -108.20 -19.92
CA SER A 816 -54.20 -108.99 -20.51
C SER A 816 -54.15 -108.99 -22.05
N LEU A 817 -54.00 -107.82 -22.68
CA LEU A 817 -53.97 -107.66 -24.13
C LEU A 817 -52.71 -108.27 -24.79
N GLU A 818 -51.57 -108.27 -24.10
CA GLU A 818 -50.35 -108.97 -24.54
C GLU A 818 -50.57 -110.50 -24.63
N SER A 819 -51.43 -111.07 -23.78
CA SER A 819 -51.74 -112.50 -23.77
C SER A 819 -52.55 -112.94 -25.00
N GLU A 820 -53.65 -112.24 -25.31
CA GLU A 820 -54.49 -112.53 -26.49
C GLU A 820 -53.71 -112.40 -27.81
N LYS A 821 -52.82 -111.41 -27.87
CA LYS A 821 -51.87 -111.15 -28.97
C LYS A 821 -50.87 -112.29 -29.19
N GLY A 822 -50.59 -113.09 -28.17
CA GLY A 822 -49.79 -114.32 -28.27
C GLY A 822 -50.50 -115.40 -29.07
N GLU A 823 -51.71 -115.79 -28.67
CA GLU A 823 -52.46 -116.89 -29.30
C GLU A 823 -52.78 -116.65 -30.78
N MET A 824 -53.03 -115.39 -31.15
CA MET A 824 -53.31 -115.01 -32.54
C MET A 824 -52.08 -115.11 -33.46
N LYS A 825 -50.87 -115.08 -32.89
CA LYS A 825 -49.60 -115.11 -33.63
C LYS A 825 -49.18 -116.53 -34.04
N GLU A 826 -49.60 -117.54 -33.30
CA GLU A 826 -49.34 -118.97 -33.60
C GLU A 826 -50.19 -119.46 -34.79
N LYS A 827 -51.48 -119.06 -34.83
CA LYS A 827 -52.46 -119.44 -35.86
C LYS A 827 -52.11 -118.93 -37.27
N LEU A 828 -51.22 -117.95 -37.40
CA LEU A 828 -50.92 -117.23 -38.65
C LEU A 828 -49.69 -117.76 -39.43
N LYS A 829 -48.99 -118.80 -38.91
CA LYS A 829 -47.73 -119.31 -39.49
C LYS A 829 -47.86 -120.32 -40.64
N VAL A 830 -49.08 -120.67 -41.07
CA VAL A 830 -49.34 -121.85 -41.94
C VAL A 830 -49.69 -121.49 -43.40
N MET A 831 -49.99 -120.23 -43.73
CA MET A 831 -50.41 -119.85 -45.10
C MET A 831 -49.58 -118.75 -45.78
N SER A 832 -49.39 -118.93 -47.09
CA SER A 832 -48.68 -118.08 -48.07
C SER A 832 -47.15 -118.02 -47.97
N LYS A 833 -46.50 -117.88 -49.13
CA LYS A 833 -45.05 -118.10 -49.31
C LYS A 833 -44.55 -117.47 -50.64
N LYS A 834 -43.36 -116.86 -50.62
CA LYS A 834 -42.39 -116.65 -51.73
C LYS A 834 -42.39 -115.32 -52.53
N ALA A 835 -41.15 -114.82 -52.72
CA ALA A 835 -40.62 -113.83 -53.69
C ALA A 835 -40.85 -112.31 -53.45
N ALA A 836 -39.90 -111.40 -53.77
CA ALA A 836 -38.42 -111.46 -53.92
C ALA A 836 -37.80 -110.04 -54.14
N MET A 837 -36.56 -109.78 -53.68
CA MET A 837 -35.51 -108.88 -54.26
C MET A 837 -35.79 -107.34 -54.41
N GLU A 838 -34.82 -106.39 -54.46
CA GLU A 838 -33.40 -106.27 -53.98
C GLU A 838 -32.88 -104.79 -54.10
N PHE A 839 -31.68 -104.45 -53.55
CA PHE A 839 -30.89 -103.17 -53.64
C PHE A 839 -31.54 -101.87 -53.08
N SER A 840 -30.92 -100.91 -52.34
CA SER A 840 -29.55 -100.35 -52.12
C SER A 840 -29.09 -99.29 -53.16
N LYS A 841 -28.45 -98.13 -52.85
CA LYS A 841 -27.62 -97.62 -51.70
C LYS A 841 -28.12 -96.20 -51.23
N GLY A 842 -27.41 -95.24 -50.58
CA GLY A 842 -25.99 -94.95 -50.25
C GLY A 842 -25.77 -93.81 -49.20
N ILE A 843 -24.61 -93.11 -49.21
CA ILE A 843 -24.03 -92.24 -48.12
C ILE A 843 -22.95 -91.26 -48.70
N PRO A 844 -22.06 -90.47 -48.00
CA PRO A 844 -21.95 -89.87 -46.63
C PRO A 844 -21.35 -88.41 -46.53
N GLY A 845 -21.05 -87.90 -45.30
CA GLY A 845 -19.89 -86.99 -44.98
C GLY A 845 -20.17 -85.62 -44.26
N THR A 846 -19.22 -84.84 -43.69
CA THR A 846 -17.87 -85.08 -43.09
C THR A 846 -17.37 -83.91 -42.17
N GLN A 847 -17.14 -84.21 -40.87
CA GLN A 847 -16.12 -83.79 -39.84
C GLN A 847 -15.17 -82.53 -39.96
N LEU A 848 -15.13 -81.67 -38.90
CA LEU A 848 -14.13 -81.46 -37.78
C LEU A 848 -12.57 -81.64 -38.00
N PRO A 849 -11.62 -81.31 -37.06
CA PRO A 849 -11.36 -80.14 -36.16
C PRO A 849 -9.83 -79.77 -35.82
N SER A 850 -9.55 -78.71 -35.01
CA SER A 850 -8.41 -78.56 -34.00
C SER A 850 -6.91 -78.31 -34.46
N LEU A 851 -5.82 -77.99 -33.69
CA LEU A 851 -5.50 -77.67 -32.25
C LEU A 851 -4.03 -77.07 -31.99
N GLN A 852 -3.81 -76.19 -30.96
CA GLN A 852 -2.58 -75.97 -30.07
C GLN A 852 -1.13 -75.61 -30.64
N SER A 853 -0.04 -75.19 -29.93
CA SER A 853 0.28 -74.58 -28.57
C SER A 853 1.79 -74.17 -28.29
N VAL A 854 2.05 -73.11 -27.46
CA VAL A 854 3.18 -72.89 -26.45
C VAL A 854 4.70 -72.70 -26.83
N GLY A 855 5.46 -71.79 -26.15
CA GLY A 855 6.96 -71.86 -25.96
C GLY A 855 7.80 -70.52 -25.78
N PRO A 856 8.78 -70.37 -24.82
CA PRO A 856 9.50 -69.07 -24.57
C PRO A 856 11.05 -69.04 -24.23
N THR A 857 11.63 -67.82 -24.03
CA THR A 857 12.87 -67.38 -23.26
C THR A 857 14.26 -67.07 -23.93
N LEU A 858 15.15 -66.36 -23.18
CA LEU A 858 16.42 -65.61 -23.53
C LEU A 858 17.69 -66.20 -22.81
N PRO A 859 18.89 -65.55 -22.60
CA PRO A 859 19.66 -64.45 -23.24
C PRO A 859 21.19 -64.79 -23.51
N ALA A 860 22.05 -63.81 -23.88
CA ALA A 860 23.54 -63.93 -23.88
C ALA A 860 24.31 -62.58 -23.66
N VAL A 861 25.62 -62.61 -23.40
CA VAL A 861 26.50 -61.49 -22.92
C VAL A 861 27.94 -61.61 -23.49
N VAL A 862 28.73 -60.51 -23.68
CA VAL A 862 30.21 -60.43 -23.42
C VAL A 862 30.89 -59.05 -23.70
N LYS A 863 31.55 -58.50 -22.65
CA LYS A 863 32.79 -57.69 -22.51
C LYS A 863 33.15 -56.44 -23.36
N ASP A 864 34.01 -55.64 -22.74
CA ASP A 864 34.50 -54.30 -23.10
C ASP A 864 35.43 -54.25 -24.34
N SER A 865 35.43 -53.10 -25.01
CA SER A 865 36.28 -52.77 -26.16
C SER A 865 36.70 -51.28 -26.11
N PRO A 866 37.89 -50.88 -26.61
CA PRO A 866 38.24 -49.46 -26.70
C PRO A 866 37.33 -48.67 -27.64
N LEU A 867 36.74 -49.33 -28.65
CA LEU A 867 35.65 -48.77 -29.45
C LEU A 867 34.44 -48.45 -28.56
N LEU A 868 34.04 -49.39 -27.69
CA LEU A 868 32.98 -49.19 -26.71
C LEU A 868 33.29 -48.02 -25.75
N MET A 869 34.58 -47.74 -25.48
CA MET A 869 34.97 -46.62 -24.60
C MET A 869 34.93 -45.26 -25.30
N GLN A 870 35.34 -45.20 -26.57
CA GLN A 870 35.15 -44.01 -27.42
C GLN A 870 33.66 -43.77 -27.73
N GLU A 871 32.89 -44.83 -27.89
CA GLU A 871 31.43 -44.84 -28.04
C GLU A 871 30.75 -44.42 -26.73
N ILE A 872 31.22 -44.87 -25.56
CA ILE A 872 30.77 -44.35 -24.26
C ILE A 872 31.08 -42.85 -24.12
N ASP A 873 32.21 -42.34 -24.62
CA ASP A 873 32.51 -40.90 -24.56
C ASP A 873 31.76 -40.06 -25.60
N SER A 874 31.43 -40.59 -26.78
CA SER A 874 30.54 -39.93 -27.73
C SER A 874 29.08 -39.99 -27.26
N LEU A 875 28.60 -41.14 -26.77
CA LEU A 875 27.31 -41.29 -26.10
C LEU A 875 27.24 -40.45 -24.82
N ARG A 876 28.34 -40.22 -24.08
CA ARG A 876 28.38 -39.26 -22.97
C ARG A 876 28.23 -37.83 -23.46
N LYS A 877 28.86 -37.44 -24.58
CA LYS A 877 28.68 -36.09 -25.17
C LYS A 877 27.26 -35.89 -25.66
N VAL A 878 26.70 -36.87 -26.38
CA VAL A 878 25.30 -36.87 -26.82
C VAL A 878 24.37 -36.88 -25.60
N PHE A 879 24.59 -37.72 -24.59
CA PHE A 879 23.82 -37.72 -23.35
C PHE A 879 23.95 -36.41 -22.56
N HIS A 880 25.08 -35.70 -22.60
CA HIS A 880 25.19 -34.36 -22.01
C HIS A 880 24.52 -33.29 -22.86
N GLN A 881 24.50 -33.42 -24.19
CA GLN A 881 23.73 -32.54 -25.07
C GLN A 881 22.22 -32.77 -24.88
N GLU A 882 21.75 -34.01 -24.92
CA GLU A 882 20.38 -34.41 -24.61
C GLU A 882 19.99 -34.05 -23.18
N ARG A 883 20.84 -34.29 -22.18
CA ARG A 883 20.59 -33.84 -20.81
C ARG A 883 20.52 -32.32 -20.71
N ASN A 884 21.35 -31.57 -21.43
CA ASN A 884 21.30 -30.11 -21.42
C ASN A 884 20.12 -29.55 -22.21
N GLN A 885 19.71 -30.19 -23.31
CA GLN A 885 18.49 -29.86 -24.05
C GLN A 885 17.25 -30.18 -23.21
N ARG A 886 17.18 -31.38 -22.61
CA ARG A 886 16.15 -31.79 -21.68
C ARG A 886 16.09 -30.86 -20.46
N ILE A 887 17.21 -30.53 -19.83
CA ILE A 887 17.26 -29.55 -18.73
C ILE A 887 16.80 -28.18 -19.22
N LYS A 888 17.19 -27.75 -20.42
CA LYS A 888 16.69 -26.50 -21.03
C LYS A 888 15.18 -26.53 -21.28
N LEU A 889 14.61 -27.68 -21.68
CA LEU A 889 13.18 -27.87 -21.93
C LEU A 889 12.35 -28.00 -20.63
N GLU A 890 12.80 -28.81 -19.67
CA GLU A 890 12.23 -28.93 -18.32
C GLU A 890 12.25 -27.59 -17.58
N ASN A 891 13.34 -26.82 -17.74
CA ASN A 891 13.45 -25.47 -17.23
C ASN A 891 13.01 -24.40 -18.25
N GLN A 892 12.42 -24.74 -19.41
CA GLN A 892 12.01 -23.73 -20.38
C GLN A 892 10.89 -22.89 -19.77
N LYS A 893 9.88 -23.53 -19.15
CA LYS A 893 8.82 -22.84 -18.39
C LYS A 893 9.35 -21.99 -17.23
N LEU A 894 10.46 -22.39 -16.59
CA LEU A 894 11.13 -21.60 -15.55
C LEU A 894 11.92 -20.42 -16.12
N LYS A 895 12.54 -20.61 -17.29
CA LYS A 895 13.25 -19.56 -18.02
C LYS A 895 12.28 -18.56 -18.64
N ASP A 896 11.19 -18.99 -19.27
CA ASP A 896 10.16 -18.12 -19.81
C ASP A 896 9.53 -17.28 -18.69
N MET A 897 9.33 -17.87 -17.50
CA MET A 897 8.91 -17.16 -16.31
C MET A 897 9.96 -16.13 -15.84
N LEU A 898 11.25 -16.46 -15.89
CA LEU A 898 12.34 -15.54 -15.56
C LEU A 898 12.48 -14.38 -16.58
N ASP A 899 12.49 -14.70 -17.87
CA ASP A 899 12.60 -13.75 -18.97
C ASP A 899 11.32 -12.88 -19.11
N SER A 900 10.17 -13.33 -18.57
CA SER A 900 8.93 -12.52 -18.46
C SER A 900 8.97 -11.48 -17.33
N MET A 901 9.93 -11.56 -16.41
CA MET A 901 10.11 -10.55 -15.36
C MET A 901 10.98 -9.39 -15.87
N LYS A 902 10.61 -8.15 -15.50
CA LYS A 902 11.35 -6.96 -15.91
C LYS A 902 12.79 -7.02 -15.36
N PRO A 903 13.83 -6.78 -16.20
CA PRO A 903 15.23 -6.87 -15.76
C PRO A 903 15.54 -5.79 -14.71
N LEU A 904 16.23 -6.19 -13.64
CA LEU A 904 16.57 -5.30 -12.53
C LEU A 904 17.57 -4.21 -12.95
N PRO A 905 17.38 -2.94 -12.52
CA PRO A 905 18.32 -1.86 -12.80
C PRO A 905 19.67 -2.11 -12.11
N THR A 906 20.76 -1.99 -12.87
CA THR A 906 22.12 -2.18 -12.35
C THR A 906 22.71 -0.88 -11.80
N PHE A 907 22.56 -0.68 -10.49
CA PHE A 907 23.12 0.46 -9.77
C PHE A 907 24.66 0.41 -9.73
N LYS A 908 25.31 1.07 -10.69
CA LYS A 908 26.78 1.25 -10.68
C LYS A 908 27.16 2.32 -9.65
N SER A 909 27.79 1.90 -8.56
CA SER A 909 28.18 2.78 -7.43
C SER A 909 29.37 3.71 -7.72
N THR A 910 29.79 3.86 -8.98
CA THR A 910 30.93 4.69 -9.40
C THR A 910 30.43 5.99 -10.03
N PRO A 911 30.88 7.19 -9.59
CA PRO A 911 30.48 8.45 -10.21
C PRO A 911 30.96 8.53 -11.66
N ASP A 912 30.09 9.00 -12.55
CA ASP A 912 30.35 9.14 -13.97
C ASP A 912 30.93 10.54 -14.26
N SER A 913 32.23 10.61 -14.54
CA SER A 913 32.95 11.87 -14.71
C SER A 913 32.48 12.71 -15.90
N VAL A 914 31.83 12.09 -16.90
CA VAL A 914 31.25 12.80 -18.04
C VAL A 914 29.92 13.46 -17.66
N LEU A 915 29.07 12.77 -16.89
CA LEU A 915 27.85 13.37 -16.32
C LEU A 915 28.20 14.48 -15.32
N GLU A 916 29.17 14.26 -14.44
CA GLU A 916 29.61 15.26 -13.46
C GLU A 916 30.20 16.50 -14.15
N GLY A 917 30.97 16.30 -15.24
CA GLY A 917 31.48 17.38 -16.08
C GLY A 917 30.38 18.18 -16.79
N LEU A 918 29.39 17.51 -17.36
CA LEU A 918 28.23 18.17 -17.98
C LEU A 918 27.36 18.91 -16.95
N PHE A 919 27.14 18.32 -15.78
CA PHE A 919 26.38 18.94 -14.70
C PHE A 919 27.06 20.23 -14.19
N LYS A 920 28.38 20.19 -13.98
CA LYS A 920 29.18 21.37 -13.61
C LYS A 920 29.16 22.46 -14.69
N GLN A 921 29.22 22.09 -15.98
CA GLN A 921 29.09 23.06 -17.08
C GLN A 921 27.69 23.69 -17.14
N GLY A 922 26.63 22.90 -16.97
CA GLY A 922 25.25 23.38 -16.94
C GLY A 922 24.98 24.33 -15.77
N ALA A 923 25.41 23.95 -14.56
CA ALA A 923 25.29 24.78 -13.36
C ALA A 923 26.06 26.10 -13.48
N ALA A 924 27.27 26.08 -14.04
CA ALA A 924 28.06 27.29 -14.28
C ALA A 924 27.36 28.24 -15.28
N LEU A 925 26.87 27.72 -16.41
CA LEU A 925 26.14 28.51 -17.41
C LEU A 925 24.84 29.08 -16.84
N GLN A 926 24.10 28.29 -16.05
CA GLN A 926 22.90 28.75 -15.35
C GLN A 926 23.23 29.87 -14.35
N GLN A 927 24.30 29.73 -13.57
CA GLN A 927 24.75 30.74 -12.61
C GLN A 927 25.19 32.04 -13.30
N GLU A 928 25.88 31.96 -14.44
CA GLU A 928 26.32 33.13 -15.20
C GLU A 928 25.12 33.91 -15.77
N ILE A 929 24.15 33.21 -16.38
CA ILE A 929 22.90 33.80 -16.89
C ILE A 929 22.10 34.44 -15.74
N LEU A 930 21.92 33.74 -14.62
CA LEU A 930 21.21 34.26 -13.44
C LEU A 930 21.92 35.48 -12.82
N MET A 931 23.25 35.49 -12.76
CA MET A 931 24.01 36.65 -12.26
C MET A 931 23.86 37.88 -13.16
N ASN A 932 23.86 37.71 -14.50
CA ASN A 932 23.67 38.84 -15.42
C ASN A 932 22.22 39.38 -15.36
N LEU A 933 21.22 38.50 -15.17
CA LEU A 933 19.81 38.90 -14.95
C LEU A 933 19.60 39.61 -13.60
N ALA A 934 20.22 39.11 -12.52
CA ALA A 934 20.06 39.65 -11.17
C ALA A 934 20.86 40.95 -10.93
N LYS A 935 21.87 41.24 -11.75
CA LYS A 935 22.72 42.45 -11.64
C LYS A 935 22.91 43.12 -13.00
N PRO A 936 21.86 43.71 -13.59
CA PRO A 936 21.97 44.48 -14.82
C PRO A 936 22.99 45.61 -14.63
N THR A 937 24.08 45.57 -15.39
CA THR A 937 25.05 46.66 -15.42
C THR A 937 24.50 47.85 -16.20
N PHE A 938 24.90 49.07 -15.83
CA PHE A 938 24.50 50.29 -16.52
C PHE A 938 25.72 51.20 -16.78
N PRO A 939 25.75 51.99 -17.87
CA PRO A 939 26.85 52.91 -18.14
C PRO A 939 27.04 53.96 -17.03
N SER A 940 28.27 54.15 -16.56
CA SER A 940 28.61 55.18 -15.57
C SER A 940 28.43 56.59 -16.15
N ILE A 941 27.22 57.15 -16.06
CA ILE A 941 26.82 58.44 -16.67
C ILE A 941 27.80 59.57 -16.29
N TYR A 942 28.27 59.58 -15.05
CA TYR A 942 29.22 60.54 -14.48
C TYR A 942 30.66 60.46 -15.04
N LYS A 943 30.99 59.47 -15.87
CA LYS A 943 32.30 59.35 -16.55
C LYS A 943 32.27 59.79 -18.02
N LEU A 944 31.12 60.21 -18.55
CA LEU A 944 30.94 60.56 -19.96
C LEU A 944 31.16 62.05 -20.21
N LYS A 945 31.84 62.39 -21.32
CA LYS A 945 31.92 63.78 -21.79
C LYS A 945 30.52 64.28 -22.19
N PRO A 946 30.17 65.55 -21.92
CA PRO A 946 28.91 66.14 -22.36
C PRO A 946 28.64 65.90 -23.85
N GLY A 947 27.39 65.57 -24.18
CA GLY A 947 26.96 65.19 -25.54
C GLY A 947 27.14 63.71 -25.90
N ASN A 948 28.04 62.96 -25.24
CA ASN A 948 28.36 61.58 -25.65
C ASN A 948 27.43 60.49 -25.07
N GLY A 949 26.43 60.88 -24.28
CA GLY A 949 25.48 59.98 -23.60
C GLY A 949 24.73 59.01 -24.53
N PRO A 950 24.07 59.48 -25.61
CA PRO A 950 23.32 58.60 -26.50
C PRO A 950 24.19 57.54 -27.21
N ALA A 951 25.46 57.86 -27.48
CA ALA A 951 26.41 56.90 -28.05
C ALA A 951 26.81 55.81 -27.05
N ALA A 952 27.01 56.17 -25.78
CA ALA A 952 27.30 55.21 -24.72
C ALA A 952 26.13 54.26 -24.47
N TRP A 953 24.89 54.75 -24.45
CA TRP A 953 23.71 53.89 -24.34
C TRP A 953 23.52 52.97 -25.55
N LYS A 954 23.66 53.46 -26.78
CA LYS A 954 23.63 52.61 -27.98
C LYS A 954 24.68 51.51 -27.96
N ARG A 955 25.91 51.84 -27.52
CA ARG A 955 26.99 50.86 -27.34
C ARG A 955 26.63 49.82 -26.27
N HIS A 956 26.11 50.25 -25.12
CA HIS A 956 25.72 49.36 -24.04
C HIS A 956 24.60 48.39 -24.46
N PHE A 957 23.56 48.86 -25.14
CA PHE A 957 22.50 47.98 -25.64
C PHE A 957 23.02 46.98 -26.67
N ALA A 958 23.97 47.36 -27.52
CA ALA A 958 24.64 46.42 -28.43
C ALA A 958 25.53 45.41 -27.68
N GLU A 959 26.22 45.82 -26.61
CA GLU A 959 27.03 44.94 -25.76
C GLU A 959 26.14 43.93 -24.99
N GLU A 960 25.01 44.35 -24.42
CA GLU A 960 24.03 43.44 -23.79
C GLU A 960 23.32 42.52 -24.81
N GLN A 961 22.96 43.04 -25.99
CA GLN A 961 22.38 42.21 -27.06
C GLN A 961 23.37 41.13 -27.53
N ASN A 962 24.65 41.47 -27.65
CA ASN A 962 25.71 40.51 -27.97
C ASN A 962 25.92 39.48 -26.84
N LYS A 963 25.85 39.87 -25.56
CA LYS A 963 25.85 38.91 -24.43
C LYS A 963 24.66 37.94 -24.50
N LEU A 964 23.45 38.45 -24.73
CA LEU A 964 22.23 37.62 -24.86
C LEU A 964 22.34 36.62 -26.03
N LEU A 965 22.87 37.05 -27.17
CA LEU A 965 23.15 36.16 -28.31
C LEU A 965 24.23 35.12 -27.97
N ALA A 966 25.29 35.51 -27.24
CA ALA A 966 26.31 34.57 -26.78
C ALA A 966 25.77 33.53 -25.79
N PHE A 967 24.92 33.94 -24.83
CA PHE A 967 24.27 33.02 -23.89
C PHE A 967 23.29 32.06 -24.58
N ASN A 968 22.51 32.53 -25.55
CA ASN A 968 21.65 31.65 -26.35
C ASN A 968 22.48 30.63 -27.15
N LYS A 969 23.57 31.05 -27.80
CA LYS A 969 24.47 30.14 -28.51
C LYS A 969 25.15 29.13 -27.57
N ALA A 970 25.61 29.57 -26.40
CA ALA A 970 26.20 28.69 -25.38
C ALA A 970 25.18 27.67 -24.84
N LYS A 971 23.92 28.07 -24.64
CA LYS A 971 22.80 27.20 -24.29
C LYS A 971 22.53 26.16 -25.39
N GLU A 972 22.46 26.57 -26.65
CA GLU A 972 22.25 25.65 -27.79
C GLU A 972 23.39 24.64 -27.92
N GLU A 973 24.65 25.09 -27.81
CA GLU A 973 25.82 24.21 -27.81
C GLU A 973 25.83 23.24 -26.61
N PHE A 974 25.39 23.67 -25.43
CA PHE A 974 25.28 22.80 -24.25
C PHE A 974 24.13 21.79 -24.42
N GLN A 975 22.96 22.23 -24.90
CA GLN A 975 21.82 21.36 -25.18
C GLN A 975 22.16 20.29 -26.23
N ALA A 976 22.93 20.65 -27.27
CA ALA A 976 23.44 19.70 -28.26
C ALA A 976 24.41 18.66 -27.66
N LYS A 977 25.33 19.09 -26.77
CA LYS A 977 26.25 18.18 -26.05
C LYS A 977 25.49 17.18 -25.17
N VAL A 978 24.50 17.67 -24.41
CA VAL A 978 23.65 16.83 -23.54
C VAL A 978 22.83 15.85 -24.38
N ALA A 979 22.17 16.30 -25.45
CA ALA A 979 21.41 15.43 -26.34
C ALA A 979 22.28 14.32 -26.97
N ALA A 980 23.47 14.67 -27.47
CA ALA A 980 24.40 13.70 -28.04
C ALA A 980 24.88 12.66 -27.02
N GLU A 981 25.11 13.06 -25.76
CA GLU A 981 25.52 12.14 -24.70
C GLU A 981 24.39 11.20 -24.24
N ILE A 982 23.14 11.68 -24.19
CA ILE A 982 21.96 10.85 -23.96
C ILE A 982 21.80 9.80 -25.07
N VAL A 983 21.96 10.21 -26.34
CA VAL A 983 21.89 9.33 -27.52
C VAL A 983 22.97 8.23 -27.51
N LYS A 984 24.20 8.54 -27.10
CA LYS A 984 25.26 7.52 -26.96
C LYS A 984 24.97 6.47 -25.89
N ARG A 985 24.32 6.89 -24.78
CA ARG A 985 24.07 6.05 -23.60
C ARG A 985 22.86 5.14 -23.77
N LYS A 986 21.89 5.51 -24.60
CA LYS A 986 20.74 4.68 -24.93
C LYS A 986 21.12 3.62 -25.96
N VAL A 987 21.20 2.36 -25.53
CA VAL A 987 21.36 1.20 -26.44
C VAL A 987 20.23 1.24 -27.48
N GLY A 988 20.58 1.17 -28.76
CA GLY A 988 19.64 1.29 -29.90
C GLY A 988 19.16 2.72 -30.20
N GLY A 989 19.54 3.74 -29.42
CA GLY A 989 19.07 5.13 -29.61
C GLY A 989 19.84 5.95 -30.66
N LYS A 990 20.95 5.41 -31.21
CA LYS A 990 21.77 6.03 -32.26
C LYS A 990 21.55 5.34 -33.61
N VAL A 991 21.64 6.11 -34.69
CA VAL A 991 21.88 5.58 -36.05
C VAL A 991 23.36 5.18 -36.16
N GLU A 992 23.67 4.11 -36.88
CA GLU A 992 25.05 3.74 -37.20
C GLU A 992 25.56 4.61 -38.36
N ALA A 993 26.52 5.50 -38.05
CA ALA A 993 27.13 6.44 -38.99
C ALA A 993 28.55 6.81 -38.51
N ASP A 994 29.49 6.93 -39.44
CA ASP A 994 30.92 7.03 -39.12
C ASP A 994 31.37 8.42 -38.62
N LEU A 995 30.67 9.48 -39.01
CA LEU A 995 31.13 10.87 -38.82
C LEU A 995 30.53 11.58 -37.58
N ALA A 996 29.31 11.23 -37.17
CA ALA A 996 28.60 11.88 -36.08
C ALA A 996 27.49 11.00 -35.49
N THR A 997 27.19 11.18 -34.21
CA THR A 997 26.10 10.46 -33.52
C THR A 997 24.75 11.12 -33.80
N PHE A 998 23.98 10.55 -34.73
CA PHE A 998 22.59 10.95 -34.97
C PHE A 998 21.61 10.12 -34.13
N PRO A 999 20.58 10.73 -33.51
CA PRO A 999 19.49 9.98 -32.90
C PRO A 999 18.68 9.22 -33.95
N THR A 1000 18.07 8.09 -33.58
CA THR A 1000 17.03 7.48 -34.43
C THR A 1000 15.75 8.33 -34.44
N LYS A 1001 14.78 8.00 -35.31
CA LYS A 1001 13.49 8.73 -35.36
C LYS A 1001 12.72 8.59 -34.05
N GLU A 1002 12.75 7.39 -33.47
CA GLU A 1002 12.11 7.02 -32.21
C GLU A 1002 12.80 7.75 -31.04
N MET A 1003 14.13 7.80 -31.04
CA MET A 1003 14.90 8.56 -30.05
C MET A 1003 14.65 10.07 -30.16
N THR A 1004 14.53 10.61 -31.38
CA THR A 1004 14.18 12.02 -31.62
C THR A 1004 12.78 12.34 -31.12
N LYS A 1005 11.81 11.43 -31.34
CA LYS A 1005 10.45 11.54 -30.81
C LYS A 1005 10.45 11.53 -29.28
N ALA A 1006 11.13 10.56 -28.66
CA ALA A 1006 11.22 10.43 -27.20
C ALA A 1006 11.96 11.58 -26.50
N LEU A 1007 12.91 12.26 -27.17
CA LEU A 1007 13.56 13.47 -26.64
C LEU A 1007 12.60 14.68 -26.59
N ASN A 1008 11.61 14.73 -27.48
CA ASN A 1008 10.59 15.79 -27.48
C ASN A 1008 9.41 15.43 -26.56
N GLU A 1009 8.97 14.17 -26.57
CA GLU A 1009 7.86 13.61 -25.76
C GLU A 1009 8.32 13.26 -24.33
N SER A 1010 8.99 14.21 -23.68
CA SER A 1010 9.53 14.08 -22.31
C SER A 1010 8.49 14.26 -21.20
N LYS A 1011 7.22 14.51 -21.55
CA LYS A 1011 6.07 14.58 -20.63
C LYS A 1011 5.17 13.36 -20.83
N PRO A 1012 4.60 12.77 -19.76
CA PRO A 1012 3.60 11.73 -19.91
C PRO A 1012 2.40 12.26 -20.71
N VAL A 1013 1.94 11.47 -21.67
CA VAL A 1013 0.70 11.75 -22.41
C VAL A 1013 -0.45 11.25 -21.56
N ASN A 1014 -1.41 12.12 -21.21
CA ASN A 1014 -2.62 11.68 -20.53
C ASN A 1014 -3.49 10.87 -21.50
N VAL A 1015 -3.78 9.61 -21.14
CA VAL A 1015 -4.57 8.67 -21.94
C VAL A 1015 -6.03 8.57 -21.44
N GLY A 1016 -6.32 9.02 -20.22
CA GLY A 1016 -7.65 8.95 -19.61
C GLY A 1016 -7.61 8.83 -18.09
N PHE A 1017 -8.79 8.81 -17.47
CA PHE A 1017 -8.97 8.77 -16.02
C PHE A 1017 -9.72 7.49 -15.60
N VAL A 1018 -9.46 6.97 -14.40
CA VAL A 1018 -10.11 5.77 -13.85
C VAL A 1018 -10.75 6.12 -12.50
N LYS A 1019 -12.08 6.23 -12.48
CA LYS A 1019 -12.85 6.63 -11.30
C LYS A 1019 -13.10 5.41 -10.39
N ILE A 1020 -12.39 5.33 -9.27
CA ILE A 1020 -12.52 4.23 -8.29
C ILE A 1020 -13.60 4.57 -7.26
N SER A 1021 -14.54 3.65 -7.01
CA SER A 1021 -15.64 3.88 -6.06
C SER A 1021 -15.13 4.11 -4.63
N LYS A 1022 -15.74 5.08 -3.95
CA LYS A 1022 -15.42 5.51 -2.58
C LYS A 1022 -15.53 4.37 -1.54
N GLU A 1023 -16.31 3.34 -1.84
CA GLU A 1023 -16.50 2.16 -0.98
C GLU A 1023 -15.25 1.26 -0.90
N LEU A 1024 -14.29 1.40 -1.83
CA LEU A 1024 -13.04 0.63 -1.87
C LEU A 1024 -11.86 1.35 -1.22
N LEU A 1025 -12.03 2.60 -0.79
CA LEU A 1025 -11.00 3.36 -0.06
C LEU A 1025 -11.01 3.00 1.44
N PRO A 1026 -9.85 2.97 2.11
CA PRO A 1026 -9.83 2.86 3.57
C PRO A 1026 -10.49 4.11 4.20
N PRO A 1027 -11.29 3.97 5.27
CA PRO A 1027 -12.15 5.06 5.79
C PRO A 1027 -11.40 6.22 6.46
N SER A 1028 -10.07 6.26 6.35
CA SER A 1028 -9.18 7.34 6.79
C SER A 1028 -8.65 8.22 5.66
N GLU A 1029 -8.85 7.84 4.39
CA GLU A 1029 -8.35 8.61 3.24
C GLU A 1029 -9.49 9.29 2.48
N ASN A 1030 -9.38 10.61 2.32
CA ASN A 1030 -10.26 11.36 1.43
C ASN A 1030 -9.96 10.99 -0.04
N PRO A 1031 -10.98 10.98 -0.93
CA PRO A 1031 -10.74 10.81 -2.36
C PRO A 1031 -9.83 11.93 -2.87
N LYS A 1032 -8.83 11.56 -3.68
CA LYS A 1032 -7.85 12.48 -4.27
C LYS A 1032 -7.52 12.03 -5.68
N ILE A 1033 -7.19 12.98 -6.56
CA ILE A 1033 -6.66 12.70 -7.88
C ILE A 1033 -5.21 12.23 -7.73
N VAL A 1034 -4.94 11.00 -8.16
CA VAL A 1034 -3.59 10.41 -8.15
C VAL A 1034 -3.12 10.33 -9.60
N ASN A 1035 -2.20 11.23 -9.97
CA ASN A 1035 -1.53 11.18 -11.27
C ASN A 1035 -0.63 9.95 -11.32
N LEU A 1036 -1.05 8.93 -12.07
CA LEU A 1036 -0.45 7.60 -12.07
C LEU A 1036 0.31 7.35 -13.38
N ASP A 1037 1.61 7.67 -13.40
CA ASP A 1037 2.48 7.41 -14.54
C ASP A 1037 2.68 5.90 -14.73
N LEU A 1038 1.97 5.33 -15.73
CA LEU A 1038 2.01 3.92 -16.08
C LEU A 1038 2.81 3.66 -17.35
N ASP A 1039 3.53 2.53 -17.39
CA ASP A 1039 4.06 2.00 -18.64
C ASP A 1039 2.98 1.22 -19.43
N PHE A 1040 3.15 1.17 -20.75
CA PHE A 1040 2.15 0.65 -21.69
C PHE A 1040 1.67 -0.77 -21.36
N ASP A 1041 2.55 -1.66 -20.90
CA ASP A 1041 2.19 -3.03 -20.48
C ASP A 1041 1.30 -3.05 -19.23
N SER A 1042 1.54 -2.15 -18.27
CA SER A 1042 0.74 -2.02 -17.06
C SER A 1042 -0.62 -1.40 -17.37
N MET A 1043 -0.64 -0.39 -18.26
CA MET A 1043 -1.88 0.19 -18.80
C MET A 1043 -2.71 -0.87 -19.55
N GLN A 1044 -2.09 -1.67 -20.43
CA GLN A 1044 -2.79 -2.78 -21.11
C GLN A 1044 -3.32 -3.83 -20.13
N LYS A 1045 -2.56 -4.18 -19.08
CA LYS A 1045 -3.04 -5.13 -18.04
C LYS A 1045 -4.22 -4.57 -17.27
N ILE A 1046 -4.21 -3.29 -16.93
CA ILE A 1046 -5.33 -2.61 -16.28
C ILE A 1046 -6.54 -2.58 -17.22
N LEU A 1047 -6.39 -2.14 -18.47
CA LEU A 1047 -7.47 -2.13 -19.47
C LEU A 1047 -8.07 -3.53 -19.68
N ARG A 1048 -7.26 -4.58 -19.85
CA ARG A 1048 -7.77 -5.97 -19.96
C ARG A 1048 -8.49 -6.44 -18.69
N THR A 1049 -8.05 -6.00 -17.51
CA THR A 1049 -8.69 -6.35 -16.23
C THR A 1049 -9.98 -5.56 -15.97
N LEU A 1050 -10.12 -4.38 -16.58
CA LEU A 1050 -11.34 -3.56 -16.55
C LEU A 1050 -12.35 -3.99 -17.62
N VAL A 1051 -11.91 -4.56 -18.74
CA VAL A 1051 -12.78 -5.09 -19.82
C VAL A 1051 -13.22 -6.55 -19.55
N ALA A 1052 -12.48 -7.29 -18.74
CA ALA A 1052 -12.84 -8.65 -18.29
C ALA A 1052 -13.66 -8.67 -16.99
N LYS A 1053 -14.39 -7.59 -16.68
CA LYS A 1053 -15.20 -7.39 -15.48
C LYS A 1053 -16.51 -6.67 -15.80
#